data_AF-A0A0C9MQX0-F1
#
_entry.id   AF-A0A0C9MQX0-F1
#
_cell.length_a   1.000
_cell.length_b   1.000
_cell.length_c   1.000
_cell.angle_alpha   90.00
_cell.angle_beta   90.00
_cell.angle_gamma   90.00
#
_symmetry.space_group_name_H-M   'P 1'
#
loop_
_entity.id
_entity.type
_entity.pdbx_description
1 polymer ?
#
loop_
_entity_poly.entity_id
_entity_poly.type
_entity_poly.pdbx_seq_one_letter_code
_entity_poly.pdbx_strand_id
1 'polypeptide(L)'
;MNVRIIPCTECRRYRRKCVRPSVSHECLRCKKLGKICKQPTKQQDQQQESADIDRSQDLIKLEKQVLQLEAAIRYMEGQLGMCRISNSNSNSSSPVTANAMIQSLFHSWKCKIANGTFQIETGIHNISELLQFNTSISYLSPLNYNSASSVNSDDSYYRGRDAGIVLNFEKKVSGSLIPFTITLMAKSISYAPSIIPTAVLIPSALLLDPKSLIYQLVDSYFQCNNLFSPLVHERSYRDRLAAIQDPMTDPVTLSICSYACSTPCQTLSFTPREKRNMGDFFYAKARDIILDQFDIPEKQLETAMSINLLMQYMHITIKIGEARRLVSLAYQILVVLRNDYPDLRVPMDLDDTTNVPPDPSFPEKDAEEEPIENINKVLLARHLTIAAVLSRLLDYMMNDSSDKREFYFPSWTYIADEPESTKRFVRSQNWLIHLQNHKFVRKFLANIHRLQLGRPSSFSFESILVMEELTKEYTAKIPPDIRLCADMNNTPVCFEAIDKTTDPVLLINFMHFHILQMSVYSCLMSPKASSDQGHQILSLVQEHSLSRALKSCQLLLRTIHRLAVIDQTSCNYLISANEYLFHAMDVLVILAMSPNKQMANEAGAMMRSCLKELQMIGSTQGNHMSQPDAAFPDEKRSRMKDGKFDMECYDKFPHPWLALMYDASQFIFSK
;
A
#
# COMPACT_ATOMS: atom_id res chain seq x y z
N MET A 1 12.52 -34.43 35.06
CA MET A 1 11.05 -34.26 35.14
C MET A 1 10.70 -32.86 34.66
N ASN A 2 9.96 -32.71 33.55
CA ASN A 2 9.49 -31.40 33.08
C ASN A 2 8.32 -30.94 33.96
N VAL A 3 8.64 -30.15 34.99
CA VAL A 3 7.62 -29.53 35.86
C VAL A 3 6.83 -28.53 35.01
N ARG A 4 5.52 -28.74 34.86
CA ARG A 4 4.65 -27.77 34.17
C ARG A 4 4.64 -26.47 34.97
N ILE A 5 5.21 -25.41 34.40
CA ILE A 5 5.25 -24.07 35.01
C ILE A 5 3.85 -23.47 34.91
N ILE A 6 3.19 -23.28 36.06
CA ILE A 6 1.91 -22.56 36.13
C ILE A 6 2.20 -21.06 35.94
N PRO A 7 1.52 -20.37 34.99
CA PRO A 7 1.70 -18.93 34.82
C PRO A 7 1.29 -18.14 36.06
N CYS A 8 1.94 -17.00 36.31
CA CYS A 8 1.47 -16.04 37.32
C CYS A 8 0.07 -15.51 36.95
N THR A 9 -0.68 -14.97 37.91
CA THR A 9 -2.03 -14.44 37.66
C THR A 9 -2.04 -13.36 36.58
N GLU A 10 -1.05 -12.46 36.58
CA GLU A 10 -0.89 -11.43 35.55
C GLU A 10 -0.65 -12.04 34.16
N CYS A 11 0.32 -12.95 34.02
CA CYS A 11 0.59 -13.61 32.75
C CYS A 11 -0.59 -14.48 32.30
N ARG A 12 -1.35 -15.08 33.23
CA ARG A 12 -2.56 -15.84 32.93
C ARG A 12 -3.67 -14.92 32.41
N ARG A 13 -3.93 -13.81 33.10
CA ARG A 13 -4.94 -12.79 32.75
C ARG A 13 -4.73 -12.24 31.33
N TYR A 14 -3.48 -11.90 31.00
CA TYR A 14 -3.12 -11.36 29.68
C TYR A 14 -2.67 -12.41 28.66
N ARG A 15 -2.84 -13.71 28.97
CA ARG A 15 -2.44 -14.85 28.10
C ARG A 15 -0.99 -14.77 27.58
N ARG A 16 -0.04 -14.36 28.44
CA ARG A 16 1.38 -14.19 28.11
C ARG A 16 2.23 -15.36 28.59
N LYS A 17 3.35 -15.61 27.89
CA LYS A 17 4.33 -16.63 28.30
C LYS A 17 4.98 -16.23 29.63
N CYS A 18 4.79 -17.06 30.65
CA CYS A 18 5.36 -16.85 31.97
C CYS A 18 6.65 -17.66 32.12
N VAL A 19 7.81 -17.01 31.92
CA VAL A 19 9.12 -17.64 32.13
C VAL A 19 9.60 -17.32 33.54
N ARG A 20 9.85 -18.35 34.34
CA ARG A 20 10.34 -18.22 35.71
C ARG A 20 11.68 -18.94 35.87
N PRO A 21 12.71 -18.27 36.42
CA PRO A 21 13.97 -18.93 36.78
C PRO A 21 13.78 -19.94 37.92
N SER A 22 12.86 -19.66 38.86
CA SER A 22 12.49 -20.55 39.96
C SER A 22 11.02 -20.37 40.35
N VAL A 23 10.46 -21.30 41.12
CA VAL A 23 9.05 -21.27 41.59
C VAL A 23 8.80 -20.08 42.54
N SER A 24 9.81 -19.64 43.29
CA SER A 24 9.73 -18.54 44.26
C SER A 24 10.00 -17.17 43.66
N HIS A 25 10.60 -17.09 42.46
CA HIS A 25 10.91 -15.81 41.83
C HIS A 25 9.74 -15.27 41.00
N GLU A 26 9.70 -13.93 40.93
CA GLU A 26 8.88 -13.22 39.96
C GLU A 26 9.21 -13.72 38.54
N CYS A 27 8.20 -13.83 37.68
CA CYS A 27 8.47 -14.17 36.30
C CYS A 27 9.24 -13.05 35.61
N LEU A 28 10.11 -13.40 34.66
CA LEU A 28 10.97 -12.45 33.95
C LEU A 28 10.15 -11.29 33.35
N ARG A 29 8.94 -11.58 32.87
CA ARG A 29 8.02 -10.57 32.34
C ARG A 29 7.56 -9.58 33.41
N CYS A 30 7.01 -10.05 34.53
CA CYS A 30 6.51 -9.16 35.58
C CYS A 30 7.64 -8.33 36.19
N LYS A 31 8.81 -8.94 36.39
CA LYS A 31 10.02 -8.24 36.83
C LYS A 31 10.44 -7.15 35.84
N LYS A 32 10.49 -7.47 34.54
CA LYS A 32 10.83 -6.51 33.47
C LYS A 32 9.85 -5.34 33.40
N LEU A 33 8.57 -5.59 33.65
CA LEU A 33 7.50 -4.60 33.58
C LEU A 33 7.24 -3.87 34.91
N GLY A 34 7.99 -4.17 35.98
CA GLY A 34 7.73 -3.60 37.31
C GLY A 34 6.35 -3.94 37.88
N LYS A 35 5.74 -5.06 37.45
CA LYS A 35 4.42 -5.51 37.91
C LYS A 35 4.55 -6.54 39.03
N ILE A 36 3.62 -6.51 39.98
CA ILE A 36 3.58 -7.47 41.09
C ILE A 36 3.23 -8.87 40.57
N CYS A 37 4.21 -9.77 40.59
CA CYS A 37 4.06 -11.14 40.11
C CYS A 37 3.35 -12.04 41.15
N LYS A 38 2.02 -12.04 41.17
CA LYS A 38 1.27 -12.90 42.11
C LYS A 38 1.22 -14.35 41.63
N GLN A 39 1.59 -15.28 42.51
CA GLN A 39 1.44 -16.71 42.28
C GLN A 39 -0.04 -17.09 42.41
N PRO A 40 -0.61 -17.90 41.49
CA PRO A 40 -1.93 -18.45 41.71
C PRO A 40 -1.86 -19.34 42.96
N THR A 41 -2.52 -18.90 44.04
CA THR A 41 -2.54 -19.63 45.31
C THR A 41 -3.45 -20.82 45.10
N LYS A 42 -2.94 -22.03 45.30
CA LYS A 42 -3.58 -23.32 44.94
C LYS A 42 -4.98 -23.56 45.52
N GLN A 43 -5.53 -22.66 46.34
CA GLN A 43 -6.80 -22.85 47.04
C GLN A 43 -7.84 -21.74 46.85
N GLN A 44 -7.50 -20.53 46.38
CA GLN A 44 -8.51 -19.46 46.24
C GLN A 44 -9.02 -19.28 44.81
N ASP A 45 -8.17 -19.43 43.78
CA ASP A 45 -8.61 -19.24 42.38
C ASP A 45 -9.37 -20.45 41.80
N GLN A 46 -9.38 -21.61 42.47
CA GLN A 46 -10.17 -22.78 42.03
C GLN A 46 -11.60 -22.80 42.61
N GLN A 47 -11.88 -22.04 43.67
CA GLN A 47 -13.22 -21.97 44.27
C GLN A 47 -14.01 -20.73 43.84
N GLN A 48 -13.37 -19.69 43.31
CA GLN A 48 -14.07 -18.51 42.80
C GLN A 48 -14.40 -18.58 41.29
N GLU A 49 -13.90 -19.60 40.59
CA GLU A 49 -14.20 -19.92 39.17
C GLU A 49 -14.97 -21.25 39.02
N SER A 50 -15.74 -21.71 40.02
CA SER A 50 -16.66 -22.85 39.85
C SER A 50 -17.98 -22.43 39.19
N ALA A 51 -17.92 -22.34 37.86
CA ALA A 51 -18.72 -23.14 36.92
C ALA A 51 -20.24 -22.98 36.71
N ASP A 52 -21.03 -22.23 37.51
CA ASP A 52 -22.50 -22.23 37.30
C ASP A 52 -23.11 -21.00 36.60
N ILE A 53 -22.43 -19.85 36.54
CA ILE A 53 -23.02 -18.64 35.92
C ILE A 53 -22.60 -18.45 34.45
N ASP A 54 -21.42 -18.91 34.04
CA ASP A 54 -20.89 -18.68 32.68
C ASP A 54 -21.35 -19.75 31.67
N ARG A 55 -21.51 -21.02 32.11
CA ARG A 55 -22.02 -22.10 31.25
C ARG A 55 -23.47 -21.85 30.81
N SER A 56 -24.29 -21.22 31.65
CA SER A 56 -25.67 -20.88 31.31
C SER A 56 -25.72 -19.80 30.23
N GLN A 57 -24.90 -18.74 30.33
CA GLN A 57 -24.88 -17.69 29.32
C GLN A 57 -24.32 -18.17 27.98
N ASP A 58 -23.29 -19.02 27.99
CA ASP A 58 -22.75 -19.59 26.75
C ASP A 58 -23.70 -20.61 26.11
N LEU A 59 -24.43 -21.41 26.89
CA LEU A 59 -25.51 -22.26 26.37
C LEU A 59 -26.64 -21.43 25.77
N ILE A 60 -27.07 -20.35 26.44
CA ILE A 60 -28.10 -19.44 25.92
C ILE A 60 -27.63 -18.75 24.62
N LYS A 61 -26.35 -18.37 24.53
CA LYS A 61 -25.77 -17.80 23.30
C LYS A 61 -25.73 -18.83 22.17
N LEU A 62 -25.32 -20.07 22.44
CA LEU A 62 -25.31 -21.16 21.48
C LEU A 62 -26.73 -21.51 21.00
N GLU A 63 -27.69 -21.57 21.91
CA GLU A 63 -29.10 -21.82 21.58
C GLU A 63 -29.68 -20.69 20.72
N LYS A 64 -29.34 -19.43 21.02
CA LYS A 64 -29.70 -18.28 20.18
C LYS A 64 -29.04 -18.34 18.80
N GLN A 65 -27.79 -18.79 18.70
CA GLN A 65 -27.10 -18.96 17.41
C GLN A 65 -27.72 -20.09 16.58
N VAL A 66 -28.09 -21.21 17.20
CA VAL A 66 -28.78 -22.32 16.54
C VAL A 66 -30.14 -21.86 16.00
N LEU A 67 -30.92 -21.11 16.79
CA LEU A 67 -32.20 -20.55 16.35
C LEU A 67 -32.04 -19.57 15.16
N GLN A 68 -30.98 -18.74 15.16
CA GLN A 68 -30.68 -17.85 14.04
C GLN A 68 -30.30 -18.62 12.77
N LEU A 69 -29.54 -19.71 12.91
CA LEU A 69 -29.19 -20.60 11.81
C LEU A 69 -30.41 -21.34 11.24
N GLU A 70 -31.29 -21.87 12.10
CA GLU A 70 -32.53 -22.52 11.68
C GLU A 70 -33.49 -21.55 10.97
N ALA A 71 -33.56 -20.30 11.42
CA ALA A 71 -34.33 -19.25 10.75
C ALA A 71 -33.75 -18.91 9.37
N ALA A 72 -32.42 -18.82 9.26
CA ALA A 72 -31.74 -18.58 7.98
C ALA A 72 -31.93 -19.75 7.00
N ILE A 73 -31.87 -21.00 7.48
CA ILE A 73 -32.14 -22.20 6.66
C ILE A 73 -33.57 -22.18 6.14
N ARG A 74 -34.56 -21.96 7.01
CA ARG A 74 -35.97 -21.87 6.60
C ARG A 74 -36.22 -20.74 5.59
N TYR A 75 -35.55 -19.59 5.76
CA TYR A 75 -35.61 -18.50 4.79
C TYR A 75 -35.04 -18.90 3.43
N MET A 76 -33.86 -19.53 3.41
CA MET A 76 -33.24 -20.02 2.17
C MET A 76 -34.07 -21.10 1.47
N GLU A 77 -34.66 -22.02 2.23
CA GLU A 77 -35.57 -23.05 1.72
C GLU A 77 -36.84 -22.42 1.12
N GLY A 78 -37.38 -21.37 1.74
CA GLY A 78 -38.50 -20.60 1.20
C GLY A 78 -38.16 -19.89 -0.12
N GLN A 79 -36.98 -19.28 -0.22
CA GLN A 79 -36.49 -18.66 -1.45
C GLN A 79 -36.30 -19.70 -2.58
N LEU A 80 -35.73 -20.86 -2.26
CA LEU A 80 -35.58 -21.96 -3.22
C LEU A 80 -36.93 -22.55 -3.67
N GLY A 81 -37.91 -22.62 -2.77
CA GLY A 81 -39.29 -22.98 -3.11
C GLY A 81 -39.93 -21.99 -4.08
N MET A 82 -39.72 -20.69 -3.86
CA MET A 82 -40.26 -19.63 -4.72
C MET A 82 -39.62 -19.61 -6.12
N CYS A 83 -38.32 -19.89 -6.23
CA CYS A 83 -37.65 -20.07 -7.53
C CYS A 83 -38.17 -21.31 -8.28
N ARG A 84 -38.50 -22.41 -7.57
CA ARG A 84 -39.07 -23.60 -8.19
C ARG A 84 -40.49 -23.37 -8.70
N ILE A 85 -41.33 -22.68 -7.93
CA ILE A 85 -42.72 -22.37 -8.33
C ILE A 85 -42.75 -21.38 -9.50
N SER A 86 -41.84 -20.40 -9.53
CA SER A 86 -41.73 -19.43 -10.63
C SER A 86 -41.31 -20.08 -11.96
N ASN A 87 -40.57 -21.19 -11.92
CA ASN A 87 -40.21 -21.97 -13.11
C ASN A 87 -41.29 -22.95 -13.58
N SER A 88 -42.31 -23.25 -12.76
CA SER A 88 -43.37 -24.21 -13.12
C SER A 88 -44.66 -23.57 -13.60
N ASN A 89 -44.87 -22.26 -13.39
CA ASN A 89 -46.12 -21.57 -13.71
C ASN A 89 -46.05 -20.55 -14.85
N SER A 90 -44.95 -20.44 -15.59
CA SER A 90 -44.89 -19.60 -16.79
C SER A 90 -45.47 -20.32 -18.02
N ASN A 91 -46.78 -20.58 -17.98
CA ASN A 91 -47.62 -20.83 -19.15
C ASN A 91 -48.77 -19.80 -19.14
N SER A 92 -48.78 -18.91 -20.14
CA SER A 92 -49.78 -17.85 -20.48
C SER A 92 -49.76 -16.59 -19.58
N SER A 93 -49.82 -15.34 -20.05
CA SER A 93 -50.05 -14.75 -21.39
C SER A 93 -49.70 -13.24 -21.42
N SER A 94 -48.98 -12.81 -22.49
CA SER A 94 -48.84 -11.42 -23.03
C SER A 94 -47.99 -10.36 -22.27
N PRO A 95 -47.24 -9.43 -22.92
CA PRO A 95 -47.22 -9.03 -24.35
C PRO A 95 -46.09 -9.72 -25.10
N VAL A 96 -46.45 -10.85 -25.71
CA VAL A 96 -45.61 -11.68 -26.55
C VAL A 96 -46.09 -11.46 -27.98
N THR A 97 -45.51 -10.50 -28.67
CA THR A 97 -45.70 -10.42 -30.13
C THR A 97 -44.39 -10.16 -30.85
N ALA A 98 -43.47 -9.36 -30.28
CA ALA A 98 -42.10 -9.27 -30.78
C ALA A 98 -41.23 -10.48 -30.38
N ASN A 99 -41.37 -10.98 -29.13
CA ASN A 99 -40.52 -12.05 -28.62
C ASN A 99 -40.87 -13.46 -29.15
N ALA A 100 -42.13 -13.75 -29.49
CA ALA A 100 -42.47 -15.06 -30.07
C ALA A 100 -41.96 -15.22 -31.51
N MET A 101 -41.93 -14.13 -32.29
CA MET A 101 -41.40 -14.19 -33.66
C MET A 101 -39.88 -14.39 -33.63
N ILE A 102 -39.17 -13.72 -32.71
CA ILE A 102 -37.74 -13.91 -32.49
C ILE A 102 -37.42 -15.31 -31.92
N GLN A 103 -38.20 -15.81 -30.94
CA GLN A 103 -38.00 -17.18 -30.43
C GLN A 103 -38.30 -18.26 -31.48
N SER A 104 -39.22 -18.03 -32.41
CA SER A 104 -39.46 -18.93 -33.54
C SER A 104 -38.28 -18.97 -34.53
N LEU A 105 -37.55 -17.86 -34.69
CA LEU A 105 -36.29 -17.82 -35.44
C LEU A 105 -35.23 -18.67 -34.74
N PHE A 106 -35.04 -18.53 -33.43
CA PHE A 106 -34.03 -19.31 -32.69
C PHE A 106 -34.25 -20.83 -32.73
N HIS A 107 -35.49 -21.31 -32.84
CA HIS A 107 -35.79 -22.75 -32.93
C HIS A 107 -35.60 -23.34 -34.35
N SER A 108 -35.35 -22.51 -35.37
CA SER A 108 -35.24 -22.94 -36.78
C SER A 108 -33.88 -22.63 -37.43
N TRP A 109 -32.90 -22.16 -36.65
CA TRP A 109 -31.56 -21.86 -37.16
C TRP A 109 -30.85 -23.11 -37.67
N LYS A 110 -30.61 -23.11 -38.98
CA LYS A 110 -29.71 -24.08 -39.61
C LYS A 110 -28.29 -23.52 -39.52
N CYS A 111 -27.54 -24.01 -38.55
CA CYS A 111 -26.13 -23.69 -38.42
C CYS A 111 -25.31 -24.62 -39.31
N LYS A 112 -24.42 -24.06 -40.13
CA LYS A 112 -23.45 -24.84 -40.91
C LYS A 112 -22.05 -24.32 -40.66
N ILE A 113 -21.08 -25.22 -40.64
CA ILE A 113 -19.66 -24.86 -40.63
C ILE A 113 -19.17 -24.96 -42.07
N ALA A 114 -18.80 -23.82 -42.66
CA ALA A 114 -18.24 -23.74 -44.00
C ALA A 114 -16.90 -22.99 -43.94
N ASN A 115 -15.87 -23.56 -44.55
CA ASN A 115 -14.50 -23.03 -44.56
C ASN A 115 -13.95 -22.69 -43.15
N GLY A 116 -14.25 -23.53 -42.16
CA GLY A 116 -13.81 -23.34 -40.77
C GLY A 116 -14.53 -22.23 -40.00
N THR A 117 -15.54 -21.59 -40.60
CA THR A 117 -16.35 -20.55 -39.95
C THR A 117 -17.75 -21.03 -39.66
N PHE A 118 -18.26 -20.68 -38.47
CA PHE A 118 -19.62 -20.97 -38.05
C PHE A 118 -20.58 -19.98 -38.72
N GLN A 119 -21.49 -20.47 -39.55
CA GLN A 119 -22.46 -19.65 -40.29
C GLN A 119 -23.88 -20.05 -39.88
N ILE A 120 -24.72 -19.05 -39.65
CA ILE A 120 -26.13 -19.23 -39.31
C ILE A 120 -26.93 -18.88 -40.57
N GLU A 121 -27.65 -19.85 -41.13
CA GLU A 121 -28.59 -19.57 -42.21
C GLU A 121 -29.85 -18.94 -41.62
N THR A 122 -29.97 -17.62 -41.81
CA THR A 122 -31.08 -16.82 -41.28
C THR A 122 -32.32 -16.84 -42.18
N GLY A 123 -32.21 -17.36 -43.41
CA GLY A 123 -33.28 -17.35 -44.41
C GLY A 123 -33.63 -15.96 -44.97
N ILE A 124 -32.82 -14.94 -44.66
CA ILE A 124 -33.01 -13.56 -45.14
C ILE A 124 -32.25 -13.42 -46.45
N HIS A 125 -32.95 -13.15 -47.55
CA HIS A 125 -32.39 -13.17 -48.90
C HIS A 125 -32.05 -11.77 -49.44
N ASN A 126 -32.63 -10.72 -48.85
CA ASN A 126 -32.40 -9.35 -49.27
C ASN A 126 -32.58 -8.35 -48.12
N ILE A 127 -32.08 -7.12 -48.33
CA ILE A 127 -32.07 -6.09 -47.29
C ILE A 127 -33.47 -5.57 -46.93
N SER A 128 -34.44 -5.67 -47.84
CA SER A 128 -35.83 -5.29 -47.58
C SER A 128 -36.52 -6.25 -46.61
N GLU A 129 -36.22 -7.55 -46.67
CA GLU A 129 -36.66 -8.53 -45.68
C GLU A 129 -36.06 -8.24 -44.30
N LEU A 130 -34.79 -7.83 -44.24
CA LEU A 130 -34.14 -7.41 -42.99
C LEU A 130 -34.81 -6.17 -42.38
N LEU A 131 -35.22 -5.21 -43.23
CA LEU A 131 -35.87 -3.96 -42.81
C LEU A 131 -37.33 -4.16 -42.33
N GLN A 132 -38.00 -5.23 -42.75
CA GLN A 132 -39.33 -5.59 -42.22
C GLN A 132 -39.27 -6.02 -40.75
N PHE A 133 -38.09 -6.43 -40.25
CA PHE A 133 -37.91 -6.85 -38.86
C PHE A 133 -37.64 -5.71 -37.88
N ASN A 134 -37.58 -4.42 -38.28
CA ASN A 134 -37.53 -3.35 -37.26
C ASN A 134 -37.64 -1.88 -37.72
N THR A 135 -38.44 -1.10 -36.97
CA THR A 135 -38.24 0.34 -36.69
C THR A 135 -37.36 0.60 -35.46
N SER A 136 -36.74 -0.44 -34.89
CA SER A 136 -35.97 -0.37 -33.63
C SER A 136 -34.78 -1.36 -33.61
N ILE A 137 -33.97 -1.39 -34.67
CA ILE A 137 -32.60 -1.97 -34.59
C ILE A 137 -31.68 -0.88 -34.01
N SER A 138 -31.67 -0.78 -32.69
CA SER A 138 -30.80 0.15 -31.96
C SER A 138 -29.37 -0.36 -31.78
N TYR A 139 -29.04 -1.59 -32.20
CA TYR A 139 -27.72 -2.20 -31.97
C TYR A 139 -26.63 -1.77 -32.97
N LEU A 140 -27.01 -1.08 -34.06
CA LEU A 140 -26.07 -0.72 -35.14
C LEU A 140 -25.58 0.74 -35.10
N SER A 141 -25.98 1.52 -34.10
CA SER A 141 -25.47 2.88 -33.91
C SER A 141 -24.53 2.92 -32.69
N PRO A 142 -23.23 3.26 -32.85
CA PRO A 142 -22.28 3.23 -31.75
C PRO A 142 -22.46 4.37 -30.72
N LEU A 143 -23.53 5.16 -30.79
CA LEU A 143 -23.67 6.41 -30.02
C LEU A 143 -25.07 6.72 -29.47
N ASN A 144 -26.03 5.78 -29.41
CA ASN A 144 -27.36 6.12 -28.88
C ASN A 144 -27.78 5.34 -27.62
N TYR A 145 -27.86 6.11 -26.54
CA TYR A 145 -28.23 5.80 -25.17
C TYR A 145 -29.72 5.48 -24.98
N ASN A 146 -30.03 4.90 -23.81
CA ASN A 146 -31.33 4.69 -23.15
C ASN A 146 -32.03 3.36 -23.42
N SER A 147 -31.84 2.40 -22.51
CA SER A 147 -32.97 1.92 -21.68
C SER A 147 -32.50 1.05 -20.53
N ALA A 148 -32.96 1.45 -19.34
CA ALA A 148 -32.97 0.68 -18.13
C ALA A 148 -33.91 -0.53 -18.29
N SER A 149 -33.36 -1.74 -18.27
CA SER A 149 -34.07 -2.90 -17.75
C SER A 149 -33.08 -4.03 -17.45
N SER A 150 -33.02 -4.38 -16.17
CA SER A 150 -32.48 -5.61 -15.56
C SER A 150 -31.04 -6.03 -15.90
N VAL A 151 -30.13 -5.85 -14.93
CA VAL A 151 -29.32 -6.92 -14.29
C VAL A 151 -28.49 -6.24 -13.19
N ASN A 152 -28.65 -6.73 -11.95
CA ASN A 152 -27.98 -6.33 -10.71
C ASN A 152 -26.46 -6.58 -10.73
N SER A 153 -25.72 -5.81 -11.52
CA SER A 153 -24.26 -5.80 -11.49
C SER A 153 -23.78 -4.36 -11.60
N ASP A 154 -23.58 -3.75 -10.43
CA ASP A 154 -23.12 -2.37 -10.16
C ASP A 154 -21.70 -2.03 -10.68
N ASP A 155 -21.18 -2.83 -11.62
CA ASP A 155 -19.88 -2.56 -12.26
C ASP A 155 -20.00 -1.81 -13.59
N SER A 156 -21.22 -1.46 -14.02
CA SER A 156 -21.50 -0.97 -15.39
C SER A 156 -21.31 0.53 -15.65
N TYR A 157 -21.16 1.35 -14.61
CA TYR A 157 -20.93 2.79 -14.80
C TYR A 157 -19.49 3.09 -15.27
N TYR A 158 -18.54 2.19 -14.97
CA TYR A 158 -17.11 2.38 -15.25
C TYR A 158 -16.45 1.21 -15.99
N ARG A 159 -16.97 -0.03 -15.88
CA ARG A 159 -16.79 -0.98 -16.98
C ARG A 159 -17.86 -0.62 -17.97
N GLY A 160 -17.48 -0.06 -19.11
CA GLY A 160 -18.40 0.02 -20.24
C GLY A 160 -19.04 -1.37 -20.40
N ARG A 161 -20.34 -1.48 -20.07
CA ARG A 161 -21.11 -2.69 -20.38
C ARG A 161 -21.06 -2.98 -21.89
N ASP A 162 -20.68 -1.94 -22.66
CA ASP A 162 -20.40 -1.92 -24.09
C ASP A 162 -19.00 -1.36 -24.41
N ALA A 163 -17.98 -1.63 -23.58
CA ALA A 163 -16.60 -1.28 -23.92
C ALA A 163 -16.16 -2.09 -25.15
N GLY A 164 -16.27 -1.51 -26.34
CA GLY A 164 -16.04 -2.19 -27.61
C GLY A 164 -14.62 -2.75 -27.74
N ILE A 165 -13.67 -2.22 -26.95
CA ILE A 165 -12.24 -2.51 -27.10
C ILE A 165 -11.61 -2.81 -25.73
N VAL A 166 -11.54 -4.09 -25.40
CA VAL A 166 -10.85 -4.60 -24.21
C VAL A 166 -9.42 -4.96 -24.58
N LEU A 167 -8.47 -4.38 -23.85
CA LEU A 167 -7.04 -4.55 -24.06
C LEU A 167 -6.47 -5.37 -22.90
N ASN A 168 -5.76 -6.44 -23.22
CA ASN A 168 -5.09 -7.26 -22.22
C ASN A 168 -3.65 -6.77 -22.05
N PHE A 169 -3.18 -6.73 -20.81
CA PHE A 169 -1.82 -6.33 -20.49
C PHE A 169 -1.17 -7.39 -19.62
N GLU A 170 0.13 -7.57 -19.82
CA GLU A 170 0.92 -8.45 -18.98
C GLU A 170 2.33 -7.89 -18.84
N LYS A 171 2.79 -7.75 -17.59
CA LYS A 171 4.15 -7.36 -17.30
C LYS A 171 5.00 -8.62 -17.21
N LYS A 172 5.97 -8.78 -18.11
CA LYS A 172 6.96 -9.86 -18.00
C LYS A 172 7.74 -9.68 -16.70
N VAL A 173 7.69 -10.69 -15.82
CA VAL A 173 8.41 -10.69 -14.54
C VAL A 173 9.93 -10.66 -14.78
N SER A 174 10.40 -11.26 -15.87
CA SER A 174 11.80 -11.23 -16.29
C SER A 174 12.16 -9.84 -16.86
N GLY A 175 12.91 -9.05 -16.10
CA GLY A 175 13.43 -7.75 -16.54
C GLY A 175 12.79 -6.53 -15.88
N SER A 176 12.02 -6.70 -14.81
CA SER A 176 11.47 -5.57 -14.04
C SER A 176 11.92 -5.72 -12.58
N LEU A 177 12.43 -4.63 -12.01
CA LEU A 177 12.96 -4.55 -10.65
C LEU A 177 11.85 -4.70 -9.60
N ILE A 178 10.66 -4.13 -9.82
CA ILE A 178 9.55 -4.21 -8.85
C ILE A 178 9.03 -5.66 -8.68
N PRO A 179 8.59 -6.38 -9.73
CA PRO A 179 8.15 -7.77 -9.61
C PRO A 179 9.25 -8.69 -9.08
N PHE A 180 10.50 -8.45 -9.50
CA PHE A 180 11.67 -9.16 -9.01
C PHE A 180 11.80 -8.99 -7.48
N THR A 181 11.74 -7.76 -7.00
CA THR A 181 11.88 -7.42 -5.59
C THR A 181 10.71 -7.94 -4.76
N ILE A 182 9.48 -7.82 -5.28
CA ILE A 182 8.29 -8.42 -4.66
C ILE A 182 8.47 -9.93 -4.50
N THR A 183 8.92 -10.63 -5.55
CA THR A 183 9.15 -12.07 -5.50
C THR A 183 10.22 -12.44 -4.47
N LEU A 184 11.28 -11.64 -4.38
CA LEU A 184 12.35 -11.83 -3.39
C LEU A 184 11.83 -11.62 -1.96
N MET A 185 11.07 -10.56 -1.72
CA MET A 185 10.44 -10.28 -0.43
C MET A 185 9.41 -11.36 -0.05
N ALA A 186 8.58 -11.81 -0.98
CA ALA A 186 7.61 -12.88 -0.76
C ALA A 186 8.28 -14.17 -0.26
N LYS A 187 9.43 -14.52 -0.88
CA LYS A 187 10.26 -15.65 -0.42
C LYS A 187 10.77 -15.41 0.99
N SER A 188 11.28 -14.22 1.30
CA SER A 188 11.76 -13.86 2.65
C SER A 188 10.71 -14.06 3.75
N ILE A 189 9.43 -13.81 3.45
CA ILE A 189 8.31 -14.00 4.38
C ILE A 189 8.05 -15.49 4.65
N SER A 190 8.31 -16.35 3.66
CA SER A 190 8.06 -17.79 3.74
C SER A 190 9.17 -18.54 4.48
N TYR A 191 10.37 -17.95 4.60
CA TYR A 191 11.43 -18.50 5.43
C TYR A 191 11.07 -18.38 6.91
N ALA A 192 11.40 -19.42 7.68
CA ALA A 192 11.18 -19.43 9.12
C ALA A 192 11.81 -18.17 9.74
N PRO A 193 11.13 -17.52 10.71
CA PRO A 193 11.61 -16.28 11.29
C PRO A 193 13.05 -16.47 11.75
N SER A 194 13.96 -15.65 11.20
CA SER A 194 15.35 -15.64 11.63
C SER A 194 15.36 -15.54 13.15
N ILE A 195 16.10 -16.44 13.79
CA ILE A 195 16.26 -16.43 15.24
C ILE A 195 16.80 -15.04 15.58
N ILE A 196 15.96 -14.22 16.20
CA ILE A 196 16.36 -12.88 16.64
C ILE A 196 17.58 -13.09 17.54
N PRO A 197 18.72 -12.44 17.28
CA PRO A 197 19.88 -12.57 18.13
C PRO A 197 19.48 -12.25 19.58
N THR A 198 19.53 -13.25 20.45
CA THR A 198 19.11 -13.13 21.86
C THR A 198 19.99 -12.15 22.63
N ALA A 199 21.17 -11.81 22.10
CA ALA A 199 22.09 -10.82 22.65
C ALA A 199 22.21 -9.64 21.67
N VAL A 200 21.40 -8.61 21.89
CA VAL A 200 21.62 -7.33 21.23
C VAL A 200 22.73 -6.60 21.98
N LEU A 201 23.82 -6.27 21.29
CA LEU A 201 24.92 -5.50 21.88
C LEU A 201 24.39 -4.14 22.31
N ILE A 202 24.63 -3.77 23.57
CA ILE A 202 24.30 -2.43 24.07
C ILE A 202 25.27 -1.44 23.40
N PRO A 203 24.79 -0.48 22.61
CA PRO A 203 25.63 0.55 22.01
C PRO A 203 26.43 1.30 23.08
N SER A 204 27.74 1.50 22.86
CA SER A 204 28.61 2.21 23.82
C SER A 204 28.10 3.60 24.17
N ALA A 205 27.48 4.31 23.22
CA ALA A 205 26.86 5.62 23.45
C ALA A 205 25.74 5.56 24.49
N LEU A 206 24.95 4.47 24.54
CA LEU A 206 23.91 4.26 25.54
C LEU A 206 24.47 3.90 26.92
N LEU A 207 25.74 3.46 27.03
CA LEU A 207 26.37 3.21 28.32
C LEU A 207 26.88 4.50 28.98
N LEU A 208 27.18 5.53 28.18
CA LEU A 208 27.72 6.81 28.66
C LEU A 208 26.61 7.76 29.09
N ASP A 209 25.69 8.11 28.16
CA ASP A 209 24.57 8.99 28.44
C ASP A 209 23.35 8.64 27.56
N PRO A 210 22.49 7.72 28.03
CA PRO A 210 21.31 7.32 27.28
C PRO A 210 20.36 8.47 26.99
N LYS A 211 20.22 9.44 27.91
CA LYS A 211 19.26 10.54 27.76
C LYS A 211 19.70 11.48 26.65
N SER A 212 20.95 11.95 26.68
CA SER A 212 21.46 12.85 25.63
C SER A 212 21.39 12.21 24.25
N LEU A 213 21.70 10.92 24.10
CA LEU A 213 21.58 10.22 22.83
C LEU A 213 20.13 10.20 22.32
N ILE A 214 19.17 9.87 23.20
CA ILE A 214 17.75 9.84 22.84
C ILE A 214 17.28 11.22 22.39
N TYR A 215 17.61 12.29 23.12
CA TYR A 215 17.26 13.65 22.72
C TYR A 215 17.84 14.02 21.35
N GLN A 216 19.11 13.68 21.09
CA GLN A 216 19.74 13.93 19.78
C GLN A 216 19.01 13.21 18.64
N LEU A 217 18.62 11.94 18.82
CA LEU A 217 17.91 11.17 17.81
C LEU A 217 16.48 11.68 17.59
N VAL A 218 15.79 12.06 18.66
CA VAL A 218 14.47 12.68 18.62
C VAL A 218 14.50 14.02 17.88
N ASP A 219 15.47 14.88 18.17
CA ASP A 219 15.63 16.16 17.50
C ASP A 219 15.90 15.98 16.01
N SER A 220 16.77 15.02 15.66
CA SER A 220 17.00 14.67 14.25
C SER A 220 15.73 14.17 13.56
N TYR A 221 14.86 13.43 14.25
CA TYR A 221 13.60 12.96 13.69
C TYR A 221 12.66 14.12 13.36
N PHE A 222 12.42 15.04 14.31
CA PHE A 222 11.53 16.19 14.08
C PHE A 222 12.07 17.17 13.04
N GLN A 223 13.38 17.41 13.04
CA GLN A 223 14.02 18.31 12.08
C GLN A 223 13.98 17.81 10.63
N CYS A 224 14.06 16.49 10.42
CA CYS A 224 14.26 15.93 9.07
C CYS A 224 13.10 15.09 8.56
N ASN A 225 12.40 14.33 9.40
CA ASN A 225 11.50 13.27 8.94
C ASN A 225 10.03 13.63 9.19
N ASN A 226 9.72 14.20 10.36
CA ASN A 226 8.34 14.49 10.73
C ASN A 226 7.69 15.58 9.86
N LEU A 227 8.48 16.42 9.18
CA LEU A 227 7.96 17.48 8.30
C LEU A 227 7.10 16.94 7.15
N PHE A 228 7.56 15.87 6.50
CA PHE A 228 6.93 15.21 5.35
C PHE A 228 6.41 13.80 5.68
N SER A 229 6.40 13.46 6.97
CA SER A 229 5.78 12.27 7.49
C SER A 229 5.30 12.59 8.92
N PRO A 230 4.25 13.42 9.07
CA PRO A 230 3.86 14.00 10.36
C PRO A 230 3.10 13.00 11.23
N LEU A 231 3.81 11.93 11.59
CA LEU A 231 3.30 10.79 12.35
C LEU A 231 3.32 11.07 13.87
N VAL A 232 4.00 12.12 14.31
CA VAL A 232 4.05 12.50 15.72
C VAL A 232 3.83 13.99 15.84
N HIS A 233 2.94 14.40 16.74
CA HIS A 233 2.77 15.82 17.05
C HIS A 233 3.85 16.28 18.05
N GLU A 234 4.78 17.10 17.55
CA GLU A 234 6.04 17.42 18.23
C GLU A 234 5.84 17.99 19.63
N ARG A 235 5.01 19.03 19.79
CA ARG A 235 4.83 19.70 21.09
C ARG A 235 4.29 18.73 22.14
N SER A 236 3.19 18.05 21.84
CA SER A 236 2.59 17.08 22.77
C SER A 236 3.53 15.91 23.09
N TYR A 237 4.36 15.50 22.14
CA TYR A 237 5.36 14.46 22.36
C TYR A 237 6.48 14.96 23.27
N ARG A 238 6.98 16.18 23.07
CA ARG A 238 8.03 16.77 23.93
C ARG A 238 7.55 16.98 25.37
N ASP A 239 6.31 17.44 25.55
CA ASP A 239 5.68 17.57 26.87
C ASP A 239 5.59 16.20 27.57
N ARG A 240 5.19 15.16 26.82
CA ARG A 240 5.17 13.77 27.30
C ARG A 240 6.59 13.27 27.65
N LEU A 241 7.57 13.51 26.79
CA LEU A 241 8.96 13.08 26.98
C LEU A 241 9.56 13.69 28.25
N ALA A 242 9.27 14.96 28.54
CA ALA A 242 9.69 15.62 29.78
C ALA A 242 9.07 15.01 31.04
N ALA A 243 7.86 14.46 30.94
CA ALA A 243 7.16 13.80 32.05
C ALA A 243 7.60 12.34 32.26
N ILE A 244 8.23 11.70 31.28
CA ILE A 244 8.66 10.30 31.37
C ILE A 244 9.92 10.18 32.23
N GLN A 245 9.87 9.35 33.26
CA GLN A 245 11.01 9.11 34.15
C GLN A 245 12.19 8.42 33.43
N ASP A 246 11.89 7.38 32.65
CA ASP A 246 12.85 6.65 31.82
C ASP A 246 12.36 6.56 30.36
N PRO A 247 12.91 7.38 29.43
CA PRO A 247 12.55 7.37 28.02
C PRO A 247 12.73 6.01 27.35
N MET A 248 13.57 5.16 27.94
CA MET A 248 13.83 3.81 27.44
C MET A 248 12.69 2.82 27.74
N THR A 249 11.62 3.26 28.41
CA THR A 249 10.39 2.48 28.63
C THR A 249 9.24 2.90 27.72
N ASP A 250 9.45 3.95 26.93
CA ASP A 250 8.43 4.51 26.04
C ASP A 250 8.59 3.97 24.61
N PRO A 251 7.62 3.20 24.08
CA PRO A 251 7.77 2.54 22.80
C PRO A 251 7.75 3.54 21.62
N VAL A 252 7.05 4.67 21.73
CA VAL A 252 7.07 5.70 20.67
C VAL A 252 8.46 6.32 20.59
N THR A 253 9.05 6.68 21.73
CA THR A 253 10.42 7.21 21.82
C THR A 253 11.43 6.23 21.24
N LEU A 254 11.36 4.95 21.63
CA LEU A 254 12.24 3.91 21.09
C LEU A 254 12.03 3.71 19.58
N SER A 255 10.79 3.77 19.10
CA SER A 255 10.48 3.69 17.68
C SER A 255 11.02 4.88 16.89
N ILE A 256 10.93 6.10 17.42
CA ILE A 256 11.54 7.30 16.84
C ILE A 256 13.07 7.14 16.75
N CYS A 257 13.72 6.69 17.82
CA CYS A 257 15.16 6.44 17.82
C CYS A 257 15.56 5.37 16.79
N SER A 258 14.79 4.29 16.68
CA SER A 258 15.00 3.25 15.67
C SER A 258 14.82 3.81 14.25
N TYR A 259 13.79 4.62 14.02
CA TYR A 259 13.54 5.31 12.76
C TYR A 259 14.75 6.19 12.39
N ALA A 260 15.15 7.10 13.28
CA ALA A 260 16.26 8.03 13.05
C ALA A 260 17.58 7.30 12.75
N CYS A 261 17.83 6.17 13.43
CA CYS A 261 19.00 5.33 13.18
C CYS A 261 18.95 4.61 11.81
N SER A 262 17.75 4.31 11.29
CA SER A 262 17.58 3.65 9.99
C SER A 262 17.56 4.63 8.80
N THR A 263 17.38 5.92 9.06
CA THR A 263 17.40 6.96 8.04
C THR A 263 18.82 7.46 7.79
N PRO A 264 19.21 7.70 6.53
CA PRO A 264 20.49 8.33 6.20
C PRO A 264 20.49 9.81 6.56
N CYS A 265 20.69 10.10 7.84
CA CYS A 265 20.76 11.46 8.34
C CYS A 265 22.21 11.93 8.52
N GLN A 266 22.56 13.04 7.88
CA GLN A 266 23.90 13.65 7.97
C GLN A 266 24.12 14.43 9.27
N THR A 267 23.05 14.87 9.96
CA THR A 267 23.17 15.59 11.24
C THR A 267 23.65 14.69 12.38
N LEU A 268 23.55 13.36 12.19
CA LEU A 268 24.03 12.36 13.15
C LEU A 268 25.47 11.95 12.83
N SER A 269 26.38 12.27 13.75
CA SER A 269 27.83 12.01 13.64
C SER A 269 28.26 10.54 13.83
N PHE A 270 27.30 9.61 13.83
CA PHE A 270 27.57 8.17 13.98
C PHE A 270 27.89 7.52 12.65
N THR A 271 28.79 6.54 12.68
CA THR A 271 29.03 5.68 11.51
C THR A 271 27.76 4.89 11.16
N PRO A 272 27.58 4.48 9.89
CA PRO A 272 26.43 3.66 9.50
C PRO A 272 26.30 2.37 10.33
N ARG A 273 27.43 1.75 10.70
CA ARG A 273 27.42 0.54 11.53
C ARG A 273 26.96 0.81 12.97
N GLU A 274 27.37 1.92 13.57
CA GLU A 274 26.86 2.33 14.89
C GLU A 274 25.37 2.63 14.83
N LYS A 275 24.92 3.35 13.79
CA LYS A 275 23.50 3.60 13.53
C LYS A 275 22.72 2.29 13.42
N ARG A 276 23.22 1.31 12.67
CA ARG A 276 22.63 -0.04 12.57
C ARG A 276 22.50 -0.71 13.93
N ASN A 277 23.57 -0.76 14.71
CA ASN A 277 23.57 -1.40 16.05
C ASN A 277 22.59 -0.71 17.01
N MET A 278 22.53 0.63 17.00
CA MET A 278 21.56 1.39 17.79
C MET A 278 20.13 1.11 17.32
N GLY A 279 19.90 1.08 16.01
CA GLY A 279 18.63 0.73 15.40
C GLY A 279 18.14 -0.66 15.83
N ASP A 280 19.01 -1.68 15.81
CA ASP A 280 18.72 -3.03 16.30
C ASP A 280 18.31 -3.04 17.77
N PHE A 281 19.03 -2.30 18.61
CA PHE A 281 18.76 -2.19 20.02
C PHE A 281 17.40 -1.52 20.30
N PHE A 282 17.15 -0.35 19.73
CA PHE A 282 15.90 0.37 19.93
C PHE A 282 14.70 -0.39 19.37
N TYR A 283 14.85 -0.99 18.18
CA TYR A 283 13.83 -1.85 17.57
C TYR A 283 13.46 -3.02 18.47
N ALA A 284 14.44 -3.78 18.95
CA ALA A 284 14.20 -4.96 19.78
C ALA A 284 13.46 -4.57 21.06
N LYS A 285 13.85 -3.45 21.68
CA LYS A 285 13.21 -2.96 22.90
C LYS A 285 11.79 -2.45 22.67
N ALA A 286 11.57 -1.64 21.63
CA ALA A 286 10.25 -1.13 21.25
C ALA A 286 9.29 -2.28 20.96
N ARG A 287 9.74 -3.26 20.17
CA ARG A 287 8.94 -4.44 19.83
C ARG A 287 8.54 -5.24 21.06
N ASP A 288 9.45 -5.48 21.99
CA ASP A 288 9.13 -6.22 23.22
C ASP A 288 8.02 -5.52 24.02
N ILE A 289 8.07 -4.19 24.13
CA ILE A 289 7.06 -3.40 24.83
C ILE A 289 5.72 -3.45 24.07
N ILE A 290 5.74 -3.24 22.75
CA ILE A 290 4.56 -3.35 21.87
C ILE A 290 3.84 -4.68 22.08
N LEU A 291 4.58 -5.79 22.05
CA LEU A 291 4.00 -7.13 22.21
C LEU A 291 3.45 -7.38 23.63
N ASP A 292 3.94 -6.65 24.62
CA ASP A 292 3.48 -6.73 26.01
C ASP A 292 2.26 -5.86 26.31
N GLN A 293 2.01 -4.80 25.52
CA GLN A 293 0.99 -3.79 25.81
C GLN A 293 -0.12 -3.61 24.74
N PHE A 294 -0.05 -4.29 23.59
CA PHE A 294 -1.00 -4.05 22.49
C PHE A 294 -2.48 -4.25 22.83
N ASP A 295 -2.77 -5.01 23.88
CA ASP A 295 -4.12 -5.32 24.38
C ASP A 295 -4.59 -4.37 25.50
N ILE A 296 -3.77 -3.39 25.89
CA ILE A 296 -4.13 -2.36 26.87
C ILE A 296 -4.87 -1.22 26.16
N PRO A 297 -6.16 -0.98 26.45
CA PRO A 297 -7.00 -0.01 25.72
C PRO A 297 -6.37 1.38 25.62
N GLU A 298 -5.83 1.90 26.72
CA GLU A 298 -5.25 3.25 26.81
C GLU A 298 -3.92 3.39 26.04
N LYS A 299 -3.34 2.27 25.59
CA LYS A 299 -2.05 2.19 24.88
C LYS A 299 -2.20 1.76 23.42
N GLN A 300 -3.42 1.59 22.94
CA GLN A 300 -3.68 1.11 21.58
C GLN A 300 -3.13 2.05 20.50
N LEU A 301 -3.46 3.35 20.56
CA LEU A 301 -2.98 4.31 19.57
C LEU A 301 -1.45 4.40 19.60
N GLU A 302 -0.87 4.54 20.79
CA GLU A 302 0.58 4.54 21.01
C GLU A 302 1.27 3.30 20.42
N THR A 303 0.66 2.13 20.58
CA THR A 303 1.17 0.87 20.03
C THR A 303 1.15 0.89 18.50
N ALA A 304 0.04 1.32 17.90
CA ALA A 304 -0.08 1.42 16.45
C ALA A 304 0.87 2.47 15.85
N MET A 305 1.03 3.62 16.51
CA MET A 305 2.01 4.65 16.14
C MET A 305 3.43 4.07 16.15
N SER A 306 3.78 3.39 17.25
CA SER A 306 5.10 2.79 17.43
C SER A 306 5.41 1.76 16.33
N ILE A 307 4.44 0.92 15.96
CA ILE A 307 4.59 -0.05 14.87
C ILE A 307 4.81 0.65 13.52
N ASN A 308 4.00 1.67 13.20
CA ASN A 308 4.11 2.40 11.94
C ASN A 308 5.48 3.10 11.82
N LEU A 309 6.00 3.65 12.91
CA LEU A 309 7.36 4.21 12.97
C LEU A 309 8.44 3.14 12.77
N LEU A 310 8.28 1.94 13.34
CA LEU A 310 9.25 0.85 13.12
C LEU A 310 9.26 0.32 11.67
N MET A 311 8.27 0.67 10.84
CA MET A 311 8.23 0.20 9.46
C MET A 311 9.49 0.60 8.69
N GLN A 312 9.97 1.82 8.87
CA GLN A 312 11.17 2.31 8.18
C GLN A 312 12.37 1.40 8.46
N TYR A 313 12.58 1.09 9.74
CA TYR A 313 13.64 0.18 10.16
C TYR A 313 13.43 -1.24 9.61
N MET A 314 12.22 -1.79 9.71
CA MET A 314 11.94 -3.15 9.22
C MET A 314 12.11 -3.26 7.70
N HIS A 315 11.75 -2.23 6.95
CA HIS A 315 11.96 -2.15 5.51
C HIS A 315 13.45 -2.15 5.15
N ILE A 316 14.23 -1.24 5.75
CA ILE A 316 15.66 -1.11 5.47
C ILE A 316 16.44 -2.37 5.82
N THR A 317 16.02 -3.07 6.87
CA THR A 317 16.63 -4.31 7.36
C THR A 317 15.99 -5.58 6.77
N ILE A 318 15.05 -5.41 5.84
CA ILE A 318 14.36 -6.47 5.10
C ILE A 318 13.66 -7.49 6.01
N LYS A 319 13.15 -7.05 7.17
CA LYS A 319 12.36 -7.86 8.12
C LYS A 319 10.89 -7.96 7.69
N ILE A 320 10.64 -8.26 6.41
CA ILE A 320 9.31 -8.14 5.80
C ILE A 320 8.26 -9.06 6.45
N GLY A 321 8.64 -10.29 6.83
CA GLY A 321 7.73 -11.20 7.52
C GLY A 321 7.33 -10.74 8.93
N GLU A 322 8.20 -9.99 9.61
CA GLU A 322 7.88 -9.35 10.88
C GLU A 322 7.04 -8.08 10.67
N ALA A 323 7.41 -7.27 9.66
CA ALA A 323 6.66 -6.09 9.25
C ALA A 323 5.19 -6.44 8.95
N ARG A 324 4.92 -7.51 8.18
CA ARG A 324 3.55 -7.94 7.87
C ARG A 324 2.73 -8.19 9.14
N ARG A 325 3.29 -8.94 10.10
CA ARG A 325 2.60 -9.28 11.35
C ARG A 325 2.31 -8.04 12.19
N LEU A 326 3.30 -7.17 12.37
CA LEU A 326 3.15 -5.96 13.17
C LEU A 326 2.22 -4.95 12.50
N VAL A 327 2.39 -4.67 11.20
CA VAL A 327 1.51 -3.75 10.45
C VAL A 327 0.07 -4.25 10.44
N SER A 328 -0.17 -5.55 10.27
CA SER A 328 -1.51 -6.11 10.41
C SER A 328 -2.09 -5.86 11.82
N LEU A 329 -1.30 -6.02 12.88
CA LEU A 329 -1.73 -5.69 14.25
C LEU A 329 -2.08 -4.20 14.40
N ALA A 330 -1.21 -3.30 13.93
CA ALA A 330 -1.46 -1.85 13.96
C ALA A 330 -2.73 -1.49 13.19
N TYR A 331 -2.91 -2.04 11.99
CA TYR A 331 -4.09 -1.78 11.17
C TYR A 331 -5.38 -2.23 11.90
N GLN A 332 -5.40 -3.42 12.51
CA GLN A 332 -6.57 -3.87 13.28
C GLN A 332 -6.86 -2.96 14.47
N ILE A 333 -5.82 -2.54 15.22
CA ILE A 333 -5.98 -1.58 16.33
C ILE A 333 -6.60 -0.27 15.82
N LEU A 334 -6.07 0.30 14.74
CA LEU A 334 -6.52 1.58 14.19
C LEU A 334 -7.95 1.49 13.63
N VAL A 335 -8.33 0.37 13.02
CA VAL A 335 -9.71 0.13 12.56
C VAL A 335 -10.68 0.04 13.74
N VAL A 336 -10.27 -0.54 14.87
CA VAL A 336 -11.08 -0.55 16.09
C VAL A 336 -11.23 0.85 16.66
N LEU A 337 -10.12 1.59 16.84
CA LEU A 337 -10.13 2.97 17.35
C LEU A 337 -10.92 3.93 16.46
N ARG A 338 -10.95 3.69 15.15
CA ARG A 338 -11.77 4.48 14.21
C ARG A 338 -13.25 4.48 14.59
N ASN A 339 -13.75 3.46 15.27
CA ASN A 339 -15.15 3.43 15.70
C ASN A 339 -15.46 4.51 16.74
N ASP A 340 -14.46 5.02 17.46
CA ASP A 340 -14.61 6.10 18.45
C ASP A 340 -14.77 7.48 17.79
N TYR A 341 -14.50 7.59 16.49
CA TYR A 341 -14.54 8.83 15.71
C TYR A 341 -15.48 8.69 14.52
N PRO A 342 -16.77 9.08 14.66
CA PRO A 342 -17.79 8.89 13.62
C PRO A 342 -17.43 9.48 12.25
N ASP A 343 -16.70 10.59 12.23
CA ASP A 343 -16.28 11.29 11.03
C ASP A 343 -15.13 10.61 10.26
N LEU A 344 -14.39 9.71 10.93
CA LEU A 344 -13.37 8.89 10.29
C LEU A 344 -13.93 7.57 9.74
N ARG A 345 -15.21 7.25 10.00
CA ARG A 345 -15.81 5.99 9.56
C ARG A 345 -15.94 5.96 8.03
N VAL A 346 -15.78 4.76 7.47
CA VAL A 346 -16.02 4.54 6.04
C VAL A 346 -17.50 4.85 5.78
N PRO A 347 -17.83 5.65 4.75
CA PRO A 347 -19.22 5.85 4.35
C PRO A 347 -19.87 4.48 4.10
N MET A 348 -20.95 4.16 4.82
CA MET A 348 -21.62 2.85 4.71
C MET A 348 -22.23 2.63 3.31
N ASP A 349 -22.50 3.71 2.58
CA ASP A 349 -23.20 3.69 1.28
C ASP A 349 -22.26 3.75 0.06
N LEU A 350 -21.04 3.19 0.14
CA LEU A 350 -20.16 3.10 -1.03
C LEU A 350 -20.72 2.20 -2.15
N ASP A 351 -21.63 1.29 -1.79
CA ASP A 351 -22.29 0.34 -2.69
C ASP A 351 -23.73 0.72 -3.06
N ASP A 352 -24.43 1.59 -2.30
CA ASP A 352 -25.82 1.97 -2.60
C ASP A 352 -25.86 3.20 -3.53
N THR A 353 -25.87 2.93 -4.84
CA THR A 353 -25.74 3.91 -5.93
C THR A 353 -26.93 4.86 -6.09
N THR A 354 -27.98 4.72 -5.29
CA THR A 354 -29.20 5.54 -5.45
C THR A 354 -29.16 6.89 -4.73
N ASN A 355 -28.26 7.06 -3.75
CA ASN A 355 -28.15 8.29 -2.94
C ASN A 355 -26.70 8.72 -2.71
N VAL A 356 -25.76 8.32 -3.58
CA VAL A 356 -24.40 8.86 -3.52
C VAL A 356 -24.50 10.37 -3.77
N PRO A 357 -24.14 11.24 -2.80
CA PRO A 357 -24.05 12.66 -3.06
C PRO A 357 -23.21 12.86 -4.32
N PRO A 358 -23.52 13.84 -5.19
CA PRO A 358 -22.73 14.10 -6.39
C PRO A 358 -21.25 14.05 -6.01
N ASP A 359 -20.53 13.16 -6.72
CA ASP A 359 -19.09 12.85 -6.59
C ASP A 359 -18.40 13.99 -5.85
N PRO A 360 -17.86 13.77 -4.62
CA PRO A 360 -17.53 14.84 -3.68
C PRO A 360 -16.78 15.91 -4.43
N SER A 361 -17.52 16.96 -4.83
CA SER A 361 -17.01 17.96 -5.74
C SER A 361 -15.75 18.45 -5.09
N PHE A 362 -14.60 18.29 -5.77
CA PHE A 362 -13.29 18.71 -5.27
C PHE A 362 -13.50 19.99 -4.49
N PRO A 363 -13.25 20.00 -3.16
CA PRO A 363 -13.78 21.04 -2.28
C PRO A 363 -13.52 22.40 -2.92
N GLU A 364 -14.60 23.01 -3.45
CA GLU A 364 -14.47 24.07 -4.46
C GLU A 364 -13.96 25.39 -3.85
N LYS A 365 -13.63 25.38 -2.56
CA LYS A 365 -13.09 26.50 -1.84
C LYS A 365 -12.09 26.03 -0.80
N ASP A 366 -11.00 26.78 -0.74
CA ASP A 366 -10.10 27.00 0.40
C ASP A 366 -10.90 27.49 1.63
N ALA A 367 -11.89 26.72 2.10
CA ALA A 367 -12.32 26.86 3.47
C ALA A 367 -11.10 26.46 4.29
N GLU A 368 -10.37 27.45 4.82
CA GLU A 368 -9.29 27.23 5.76
C GLU A 368 -9.78 26.20 6.77
N GLU A 369 -9.29 24.96 6.66
CA GLU A 369 -9.67 23.91 7.59
C GLU A 369 -9.26 24.40 8.98
N GLU A 370 -10.25 24.67 9.83
CA GLU A 370 -9.99 25.12 11.18
C GLU A 370 -9.13 24.06 11.88
N PRO A 371 -8.01 24.46 12.51
CA PRO A 371 -7.11 23.51 13.15
C PRO A 371 -7.87 22.73 14.22
N ILE A 372 -7.72 21.41 14.21
CA ILE A 372 -8.40 20.54 15.17
C ILE A 372 -7.56 20.45 16.45
N GLU A 373 -8.19 20.67 17.61
CA GLU A 373 -7.52 20.56 18.92
C GLU A 373 -7.30 19.10 19.35
N ASN A 374 -8.08 18.15 18.82
CA ASN A 374 -7.98 16.73 19.17
C ASN A 374 -6.81 16.04 18.46
N ILE A 375 -5.64 16.07 19.11
CA ILE A 375 -4.38 15.47 18.64
C ILE A 375 -4.53 13.97 18.32
N ASN A 376 -5.23 13.21 19.16
CA ASN A 376 -5.38 11.76 18.97
C ASN A 376 -6.14 11.43 17.69
N LYS A 377 -7.18 12.21 17.38
CA LYS A 377 -7.95 12.09 16.15
C LYS A 377 -7.08 12.35 14.91
N VAL A 378 -6.29 13.42 14.95
CA VAL A 378 -5.36 13.80 13.87
C VAL A 378 -4.35 12.66 13.61
N LEU A 379 -3.70 12.18 14.67
CA LEU A 379 -2.70 11.12 14.57
C LEU A 379 -3.32 9.78 14.14
N LEU A 380 -4.53 9.46 14.61
CA LEU A 380 -5.27 8.27 14.19
C LEU A 380 -5.51 8.25 12.68
N ALA A 381 -5.99 9.35 12.10
CA ALA A 381 -6.25 9.45 10.66
C ALA A 381 -4.96 9.21 9.85
N ARG A 382 -3.87 9.90 10.22
CA ARG A 382 -2.55 9.76 9.57
C ARG A 382 -2.02 8.34 9.62
N HIS A 383 -2.02 7.73 10.81
CA HIS A 383 -1.54 6.38 11.00
C HIS A 383 -2.43 5.31 10.37
N LEU A 384 -3.74 5.53 10.29
CA LEU A 384 -4.65 4.63 9.60
C LEU A 384 -4.33 4.57 8.09
N THR A 385 -4.10 5.72 7.46
CA THR A 385 -3.69 5.79 6.05
C THR A 385 -2.39 5.01 5.82
N ILE A 386 -1.36 5.27 6.63
CA ILE A 386 -0.06 4.58 6.51
C ILE A 386 -0.20 3.07 6.74
N ALA A 387 -0.88 2.64 7.80
CA ALA A 387 -1.07 1.23 8.09
C ALA A 387 -1.87 0.51 6.99
N ALA A 388 -2.88 1.17 6.41
CA ALA A 388 -3.66 0.64 5.30
C ALA A 388 -2.81 0.46 4.03
N VAL A 389 -2.03 1.47 3.65
CA VAL A 389 -1.13 1.40 2.48
C VAL A 389 -0.08 0.31 2.66
N LEU A 390 0.56 0.24 3.82
CA LEU A 390 1.58 -0.76 4.13
C LEU A 390 1.01 -2.17 4.21
N SER A 391 -0.13 -2.37 4.88
CA SER A 391 -0.79 -3.68 4.95
C SER A 391 -1.12 -4.17 3.55
N ARG A 392 -1.68 -3.29 2.72
CA ARG A 392 -2.02 -3.58 1.33
C ARG A 392 -0.79 -3.99 0.52
N LEU A 393 0.31 -3.24 0.63
CA LEU A 393 1.58 -3.58 -0.03
C LEU A 393 2.11 -4.96 0.41
N LEU A 394 2.07 -5.26 1.70
CA LEU A 394 2.58 -6.52 2.25
C LEU A 394 1.68 -7.72 1.90
N ASP A 395 0.35 -7.52 1.85
CA ASP A 395 -0.60 -8.54 1.39
C ASP A 395 -0.43 -8.80 -0.12
N TYR A 396 -0.16 -7.76 -0.91
CA TYR A 396 0.19 -7.89 -2.33
C TYR A 396 1.45 -8.72 -2.55
N MET A 397 2.51 -8.48 -1.76
CA MET A 397 3.75 -9.26 -1.87
C MET A 397 3.51 -10.75 -1.65
N MET A 398 2.52 -11.11 -0.83
CA MET A 398 2.21 -12.49 -0.49
C MET A 398 1.25 -13.16 -1.44
N ASN A 399 0.89 -12.47 -2.54
CA ASN A 399 -0.04 -12.99 -3.53
C ASN A 399 -1.41 -13.35 -2.91
N ASP A 400 -1.71 -12.79 -1.73
CA ASP A 400 -2.92 -13.03 -0.98
C ASP A 400 -4.08 -12.36 -1.73
N SER A 401 -5.06 -13.15 -2.16
CA SER A 401 -6.17 -12.69 -3.01
C SER A 401 -7.21 -11.86 -2.26
N SER A 402 -6.82 -11.22 -1.16
CA SER A 402 -7.65 -10.34 -0.33
C SER A 402 -7.98 -8.99 -0.99
N ASP A 403 -8.09 -8.97 -2.33
CA ASP A 403 -8.65 -7.90 -3.18
C ASP A 403 -10.05 -7.41 -2.71
N LYS A 404 -10.64 -8.05 -1.69
CA LYS A 404 -11.97 -7.77 -1.15
C LYS A 404 -12.03 -6.61 -0.14
N ARG A 405 -10.89 -6.10 0.36
CA ARG A 405 -10.94 -4.97 1.30
C ARG A 405 -10.98 -3.66 0.54
N GLU A 406 -12.17 -3.07 0.43
CA GLU A 406 -12.27 -1.68 0.02
C GLU A 406 -11.63 -0.80 1.09
N PHE A 407 -10.56 -0.10 0.70
CA PHE A 407 -9.93 0.90 1.55
C PHE A 407 -10.49 2.27 1.19
N TYR A 408 -10.87 3.00 2.24
CA TYR A 408 -11.18 4.41 2.18
C TYR A 408 -10.24 5.11 3.16
N PHE A 409 -9.42 6.02 2.64
CA PHE A 409 -8.46 6.76 3.45
C PHE A 409 -9.15 7.96 4.08
N PRO A 410 -9.03 8.18 5.40
CA PRO A 410 -9.53 9.41 6.01
C PRO A 410 -8.73 10.61 5.50
N SER A 411 -9.39 11.76 5.34
CA SER A 411 -8.68 13.03 5.18
C SER A 411 -7.84 13.31 6.42
N TRP A 412 -6.65 13.83 6.20
CA TRP A 412 -5.76 14.30 7.23
C TRP A 412 -6.16 15.72 7.64
N THR A 413 -5.90 16.06 8.88
CA THR A 413 -6.06 17.43 9.40
C THR A 413 -4.76 17.84 10.06
N TYR A 414 -4.61 19.12 10.37
CA TYR A 414 -3.43 19.65 11.04
C TYR A 414 -3.79 20.37 12.35
N ILE A 415 -2.79 20.52 13.20
CA ILE A 415 -2.90 21.20 14.49
C ILE A 415 -2.32 22.61 14.34
N ALA A 416 -2.84 23.58 15.11
CA ALA A 416 -2.52 25.00 14.95
C ALA A 416 -1.02 25.33 15.08
N ASP A 417 -0.29 24.61 15.93
CA ASP A 417 1.13 24.82 16.22
C ASP A 417 2.08 23.95 15.37
N GLU A 418 1.55 23.17 14.42
CA GLU A 418 2.41 22.47 13.45
C GLU A 418 3.10 23.46 12.49
N PRO A 419 4.32 23.16 12.03
CA PRO A 419 5.03 24.01 11.05
C PRO A 419 4.23 24.20 9.76
N GLU A 420 4.37 25.37 9.13
CA GLU A 420 3.63 25.68 7.89
C GLU A 420 3.95 24.69 6.76
N SER A 421 5.19 24.21 6.68
CA SER A 421 5.58 23.15 5.74
C SER A 421 4.78 21.86 5.95
N THR A 422 4.53 21.48 7.21
CA THR A 422 3.72 20.31 7.56
C THR A 422 2.25 20.53 7.23
N LYS A 423 1.70 21.72 7.51
CA LYS A 423 0.30 22.06 7.15
C LYS A 423 0.09 22.00 5.63
N ARG A 424 1.00 22.59 4.86
CA ARG A 424 0.98 22.51 3.38
C ARG A 424 1.14 21.08 2.88
N PHE A 425 2.04 20.29 3.50
CA PHE A 425 2.18 18.89 3.17
C PHE A 425 0.90 18.09 3.44
N VAL A 426 0.24 18.30 4.58
CA VAL A 426 -1.06 17.68 4.92
C VAL A 426 -2.11 18.02 3.88
N ARG A 427 -2.22 19.30 3.45
CA ARG A 427 -3.13 19.71 2.38
C ARG A 427 -2.81 19.02 1.04
N SER A 428 -1.53 18.91 0.70
CA SER A 428 -1.07 18.13 -0.47
C SER A 428 -1.41 16.64 -0.38
N GLN A 429 -1.27 16.02 0.80
CA GLN A 429 -1.67 14.62 1.01
C GLN A 429 -3.17 14.44 0.90
N ASN A 430 -3.99 15.36 1.42
CA ASN A 430 -5.44 15.33 1.25
C ASN A 430 -5.86 15.33 -0.21
N TRP A 431 -5.20 16.17 -1.02
CA TRP A 431 -5.42 16.19 -2.45
C TRP A 431 -5.23 14.78 -3.04
N LEU A 432 -4.10 14.12 -2.75
CA LEU A 432 -3.80 12.75 -3.20
C LEU A 432 -4.77 11.71 -2.64
N ILE A 433 -5.17 11.84 -1.38
CA ILE A 433 -6.16 10.97 -0.72
C ILE A 433 -7.50 11.05 -1.44
N HIS A 434 -7.96 12.24 -1.83
CA HIS A 434 -9.19 12.40 -2.60
C HIS A 434 -9.13 11.66 -3.94
N LEU A 435 -8.02 11.79 -4.67
CA LEU A 435 -7.83 11.04 -5.92
C LEU A 435 -7.82 9.53 -5.70
N GLN A 436 -7.14 9.05 -4.66
CA GLN A 436 -7.07 7.62 -4.33
C GLN A 436 -8.41 7.05 -3.86
N ASN A 437 -9.23 7.87 -3.21
CA ASN A 437 -10.58 7.49 -2.76
C ASN A 437 -11.62 7.53 -3.89
N HIS A 438 -11.34 8.20 -5.01
CA HIS A 438 -12.24 8.24 -6.16
C HIS A 438 -12.52 6.80 -6.64
N LYS A 439 -13.81 6.44 -6.74
CA LYS A 439 -14.27 5.06 -6.98
C LYS A 439 -13.64 4.43 -8.22
N PHE A 440 -13.59 5.17 -9.33
CA PHE A 440 -12.93 4.74 -10.56
C PHE A 440 -11.43 4.50 -10.37
N VAL A 441 -10.71 5.50 -9.85
CA VAL A 441 -9.24 5.44 -9.67
C VAL A 441 -8.87 4.29 -8.75
N ARG A 442 -9.61 4.07 -7.66
CA ARG A 442 -9.39 2.94 -6.75
C ARG A 442 -9.47 1.60 -7.47
N LYS A 443 -10.53 1.37 -8.26
CA LYS A 443 -10.70 0.15 -9.06
C LYS A 443 -9.62 0.02 -10.13
N PHE A 444 -9.30 1.10 -10.81
CA PHE A 444 -8.26 1.15 -11.84
C PHE A 444 -6.89 0.79 -11.27
N LEU A 445 -6.51 1.41 -10.14
CA LEU A 445 -5.25 1.15 -9.44
C LEU A 445 -5.16 -0.29 -8.90
N ALA A 446 -6.26 -0.90 -8.50
CA ALA A 446 -6.27 -2.32 -8.14
C ALA A 446 -5.83 -3.22 -9.31
N ASN A 447 -6.29 -2.93 -10.54
CA ASN A 447 -5.84 -3.64 -11.74
C ASN A 447 -4.38 -3.32 -12.09
N ILE A 448 -3.93 -2.08 -11.89
CA ILE A 448 -2.52 -1.70 -12.05
C ILE A 448 -1.63 -2.50 -11.10
N HIS A 449 -2.01 -2.63 -9.83
CA HIS A 449 -1.26 -3.44 -8.87
C HIS A 449 -1.21 -4.92 -9.28
N ARG A 450 -2.30 -5.49 -9.80
CA ARG A 450 -2.30 -6.86 -10.34
C ARG A 450 -1.28 -7.02 -11.47
N LEU A 451 -1.21 -6.07 -12.40
CA LEU A 451 -0.17 -6.07 -13.45
C LEU A 451 1.25 -5.99 -12.88
N GLN A 452 1.47 -5.16 -11.86
CA GLN A 452 2.77 -5.05 -11.20
C GLN A 452 3.21 -6.37 -10.53
N LEU A 453 2.26 -7.23 -10.14
CA LEU A 453 2.53 -8.59 -9.64
C LEU A 453 2.77 -9.61 -10.77
N GLY A 454 2.80 -9.18 -12.03
CA GLY A 454 2.90 -10.07 -13.19
C GLY A 454 1.60 -10.85 -13.47
N ARG A 455 0.49 -10.51 -12.81
CA ARG A 455 -0.82 -11.09 -13.12
C ARG A 455 -1.43 -10.33 -14.30
N PRO A 456 -1.87 -11.01 -15.37
CA PRO A 456 -2.49 -10.34 -16.48
C PRO A 456 -3.77 -9.63 -16.02
N SER A 457 -4.02 -8.46 -16.58
CA SER A 457 -5.23 -7.68 -16.33
C SER A 457 -5.72 -7.03 -17.62
N SER A 458 -7.03 -6.84 -17.70
CA SER A 458 -7.68 -6.20 -18.84
C SER A 458 -8.13 -4.79 -18.48
N PHE A 459 -7.95 -3.87 -19.41
CA PHE A 459 -8.47 -2.51 -19.34
C PHE A 459 -9.24 -2.22 -20.62
N SER A 460 -10.39 -1.56 -20.50
CA SER A 460 -11.01 -1.01 -21.69
C SER A 460 -10.25 0.22 -22.16
N PHE A 461 -10.24 0.48 -23.46
CA PHE A 461 -9.65 1.71 -23.99
C PHE A 461 -10.27 2.96 -23.34
N GLU A 462 -11.59 2.93 -23.14
CA GLU A 462 -12.34 4.00 -22.46
C GLU A 462 -11.86 4.21 -21.03
N SER A 463 -11.55 3.13 -20.28
CA SER A 463 -11.03 3.26 -18.91
C SER A 463 -9.65 3.94 -18.89
N ILE A 464 -8.82 3.70 -19.90
CA ILE A 464 -7.53 4.39 -20.01
C ILE A 464 -7.78 5.89 -20.25
N LEU A 465 -8.67 6.25 -21.17
CA LEU A 465 -9.02 7.64 -21.44
C LEU A 465 -9.62 8.35 -20.23
N VAL A 466 -10.54 7.70 -19.52
CA VAL A 466 -11.15 8.23 -18.29
C VAL A 466 -10.08 8.48 -17.23
N MET A 467 -9.11 7.58 -17.06
CA MET A 467 -8.00 7.81 -16.13
C MET A 467 -7.18 9.05 -16.51
N GLU A 468 -6.94 9.28 -17.80
CA GLU A 468 -6.21 10.45 -18.28
C GLU A 468 -6.99 11.76 -18.08
N GLU A 469 -8.30 11.73 -18.38
CA GLU A 469 -9.18 12.88 -18.21
C GLU A 469 -9.30 13.26 -16.74
N LEU A 470 -9.55 12.28 -15.86
CA LEU A 470 -9.57 12.49 -14.41
C LEU A 470 -8.24 13.04 -13.92
N THR A 471 -7.11 12.53 -14.41
CA THR A 471 -5.80 13.05 -14.04
C THR A 471 -5.63 14.50 -14.48
N LYS A 472 -6.06 14.88 -15.69
CA LYS A 472 -5.99 16.26 -16.19
C LYS A 472 -6.90 17.22 -15.42
N GLU A 473 -8.14 16.80 -15.15
CA GLU A 473 -9.08 17.58 -14.36
C GLU A 473 -8.54 17.82 -12.95
N TYR A 474 -8.05 16.74 -12.33
CA TYR A 474 -7.44 16.77 -11.02
C TYR A 474 -6.22 17.71 -10.97
N THR A 475 -5.33 17.67 -11.97
CA THR A 475 -4.16 18.57 -11.96
C THR A 475 -4.51 20.03 -12.20
N ALA A 476 -5.54 20.30 -13.01
CA ALA A 476 -6.02 21.66 -13.25
C ALA A 476 -6.56 22.31 -11.96
N LYS A 477 -7.15 21.52 -11.07
CA LYS A 477 -7.78 21.95 -9.82
C LYS A 477 -6.83 21.99 -8.60
N ILE A 478 -5.56 21.58 -8.74
CA ILE A 478 -4.60 21.65 -7.61
C ILE A 478 -4.47 23.12 -7.13
N PRO A 479 -4.62 23.38 -5.82
CA PRO A 479 -4.44 24.71 -5.26
C PRO A 479 -3.05 25.33 -5.60
N PRO A 480 -2.99 26.63 -5.92
CA PRO A 480 -1.76 27.28 -6.36
C PRO A 480 -0.57 27.17 -5.39
N ASP A 481 -0.84 27.11 -4.09
CA ASP A 481 0.18 27.04 -3.04
C ASP A 481 0.80 25.66 -2.88
N ILE A 482 0.20 24.61 -3.45
CA ILE A 482 0.78 23.26 -3.52
C ILE A 482 1.05 22.80 -4.97
N ARG A 483 0.80 23.65 -5.96
CA ARG A 483 1.02 23.37 -7.39
C ARG A 483 2.34 23.94 -7.88
N LEU A 484 3.21 23.11 -8.46
CA LEU A 484 4.51 23.56 -8.98
C LEU A 484 4.37 24.48 -10.21
N CYS A 485 3.50 24.13 -11.15
CA CYS A 485 3.23 24.93 -12.36
C CYS A 485 1.84 24.63 -12.91
N ALA A 486 1.34 25.48 -13.82
CA ALA A 486 -0.02 25.40 -14.34
C ALA A 486 -0.31 24.10 -15.12
N ASP A 487 0.67 23.60 -15.90
CA ASP A 487 0.57 22.34 -16.61
C ASP A 487 1.72 21.41 -16.19
N MET A 488 1.42 20.53 -15.23
CA MET A 488 2.38 19.56 -14.70
C MET A 488 2.79 18.46 -15.70
N ASN A 489 2.22 18.44 -16.91
CA ASN A 489 2.59 17.53 -17.99
C ASN A 489 3.44 18.19 -19.08
N ASN A 490 3.62 19.51 -19.06
CA ASN A 490 4.39 20.25 -20.05
C ASN A 490 5.88 20.27 -19.67
N THR A 491 6.67 19.39 -20.29
CA THR A 491 8.08 19.18 -19.92
C THR A 491 8.93 20.46 -19.88
N PRO A 492 8.94 21.34 -20.90
CA PRO A 492 9.66 22.62 -20.83
C PRO A 492 9.26 23.50 -19.65
N VAL A 493 7.95 23.70 -19.43
CA VAL A 493 7.42 24.53 -18.34
C VAL A 493 7.76 23.93 -16.99
N CYS A 494 7.63 22.61 -16.85
CA CYS A 494 7.99 21.91 -15.62
C CYS A 494 9.48 22.02 -15.31
N PHE A 495 10.37 21.85 -16.30
CA PHE A 495 11.82 22.00 -16.10
C PHE A 495 12.18 23.40 -15.60
N GLU A 496 11.61 24.43 -16.20
CA GLU A 496 11.81 25.81 -15.75
C GLU A 496 11.30 26.02 -14.32
N ALA A 497 10.12 25.49 -13.99
CA ALA A 497 9.55 25.59 -12.65
C ALA A 497 10.38 24.84 -11.59
N ILE A 498 10.87 23.63 -11.91
CA ILE A 498 11.76 22.85 -11.05
C ILE A 498 13.05 23.62 -10.77
N ASP A 499 13.68 24.18 -11.80
CA ASP A 499 14.96 24.87 -11.64
C ASP A 499 14.84 26.16 -10.82
N LYS A 500 13.69 26.83 -10.89
CA LYS A 500 13.43 28.09 -10.19
C LYS A 500 12.94 27.90 -8.76
N THR A 501 12.20 26.83 -8.48
CA THR A 501 11.62 26.66 -7.14
C THR A 501 12.69 26.38 -6.09
N THR A 502 12.50 26.95 -4.90
CA THR A 502 13.26 26.66 -3.68
C THR A 502 12.39 25.99 -2.62
N ASP A 503 11.15 25.66 -2.97
CA ASP A 503 10.18 25.11 -2.04
C ASP A 503 10.18 23.57 -2.11
N PRO A 504 10.63 22.88 -1.05
CA PRO A 504 10.68 21.43 -1.02
C PRO A 504 9.27 20.80 -1.03
N VAL A 505 8.24 21.47 -0.51
CA VAL A 505 6.87 20.95 -0.50
C VAL A 505 6.34 20.81 -1.92
N LEU A 506 6.58 21.83 -2.77
CA LEU A 506 6.18 21.80 -4.17
C LEU A 506 6.90 20.70 -4.94
N LEU A 507 8.20 20.51 -4.71
CA LEU A 507 8.98 19.44 -5.34
C LEU A 507 8.47 18.07 -4.91
N ILE A 508 8.22 17.85 -3.61
CA ILE A 508 7.73 16.57 -3.09
C ILE A 508 6.33 16.24 -3.63
N ASN A 509 5.41 17.20 -3.65
CA ASN A 509 4.10 17.00 -4.24
C ASN A 509 4.19 16.65 -5.74
N PHE A 510 5.07 17.34 -6.47
CA PHE A 510 5.33 17.07 -7.88
C PHE A 510 5.93 15.67 -8.11
N MET A 511 6.82 15.19 -7.22
CA MET A 511 7.31 13.81 -7.25
C MET A 511 6.18 12.79 -7.06
N HIS A 512 5.30 12.98 -6.07
CA HIS A 512 4.17 12.08 -5.84
C HIS A 512 3.24 11.98 -7.06
N PHE A 513 2.97 13.12 -7.71
CA PHE A 513 2.19 13.16 -8.94
C PHE A 513 2.82 12.31 -10.06
N HIS A 514 4.12 12.48 -10.32
CA HIS A 514 4.78 11.71 -11.37
C HIS A 514 4.97 10.23 -11.02
N ILE A 515 5.09 9.87 -9.74
CA ILE A 515 5.07 8.47 -9.30
C ILE A 515 3.73 7.80 -9.61
N LEU A 516 2.61 8.50 -9.40
CA LEU A 516 1.30 8.01 -9.79
C LEU A 516 1.21 7.81 -11.32
N GLN A 517 1.64 8.80 -12.10
CA GLN A 517 1.65 8.68 -13.57
C GLN A 517 2.53 7.52 -14.05
N MET A 518 3.72 7.38 -13.49
CA MET A 518 4.61 6.27 -13.81
C MET A 518 4.00 4.92 -13.46
N SER A 519 3.30 4.83 -12.33
CA SER A 519 2.60 3.61 -11.93
C SER A 519 1.51 3.22 -12.93
N VAL A 520 0.75 4.20 -13.43
CA VAL A 520 -0.28 3.99 -14.47
C VAL A 520 0.36 3.60 -15.80
N TYR A 521 1.21 4.45 -16.36
CA TYR A 521 1.70 4.28 -17.72
C TYR A 521 2.67 3.11 -17.86
N SER A 522 3.45 2.78 -16.82
CA SER A 522 4.37 1.66 -16.89
C SER A 522 3.69 0.31 -17.08
N CYS A 523 2.47 0.17 -16.54
CA CYS A 523 1.65 -1.01 -16.69
C CYS A 523 1.01 -1.14 -18.08
N LEU A 524 0.84 -0.01 -18.79
CA LEU A 524 0.26 0.03 -20.12
C LEU A 524 1.31 -0.13 -21.26
N MET A 525 2.60 -0.27 -20.93
CA MET A 525 3.68 -0.39 -21.93
C MET A 525 3.80 -1.78 -22.58
N SER A 526 3.14 -2.81 -22.02
CA SER A 526 3.24 -4.20 -22.50
C SER A 526 1.87 -4.82 -22.78
N PRO A 527 1.15 -4.31 -23.81
CA PRO A 527 -0.11 -4.90 -24.21
C PRO A 527 0.08 -6.29 -24.86
N LYS A 528 -0.93 -7.13 -24.70
CA LYS A 528 -1.12 -8.41 -25.40
C LYS A 528 -2.38 -8.33 -26.26
N ALA A 529 -2.21 -8.44 -27.56
CA ALA A 529 -3.32 -8.47 -28.48
C ALA A 529 -4.15 -9.75 -28.32
N SER A 530 -5.47 -9.60 -28.37
CA SER A 530 -6.42 -10.73 -28.37
C SER A 530 -7.11 -10.91 -29.72
N SER A 531 -6.99 -9.94 -30.62
CA SER A 531 -7.53 -9.95 -31.98
C SER A 531 -6.78 -8.97 -32.89
N ASP A 532 -6.90 -9.15 -34.20
CA ASP A 532 -6.18 -8.34 -35.20
C ASP A 532 -6.62 -6.86 -35.23
N GLN A 533 -7.91 -6.58 -35.01
CA GLN A 533 -8.45 -5.20 -34.96
C GLN A 533 -7.93 -4.42 -33.73
N GLY A 534 -7.52 -5.11 -32.66
CA GLY A 534 -6.93 -4.49 -31.49
C GLY A 534 -5.49 -3.99 -31.70
N HIS A 535 -4.77 -4.48 -32.72
CA HIS A 535 -3.34 -4.21 -32.87
C HIS A 535 -2.99 -2.72 -33.07
N GLN A 536 -3.79 -1.98 -33.85
CA GLN A 536 -3.51 -0.56 -34.10
C GLN A 536 -3.71 0.28 -32.84
N ILE A 537 -4.80 0.05 -32.11
CA ILE A 537 -5.09 0.77 -30.87
C ILE A 537 -4.08 0.40 -29.79
N LEU A 538 -3.69 -0.88 -29.72
CA LEU A 538 -2.62 -1.32 -28.83
C LEU A 538 -1.29 -0.64 -29.11
N SER A 539 -0.93 -0.48 -30.38
CA SER A 539 0.26 0.27 -30.78
C SER A 539 0.20 1.72 -30.30
N LEU A 540 -0.95 2.39 -30.48
CA LEU A 540 -1.15 3.78 -30.04
C LEU A 540 -1.07 3.92 -28.52
N VAL A 541 -1.75 3.05 -27.77
CA VAL A 541 -1.72 3.04 -26.30
C VAL A 541 -0.30 2.78 -25.81
N GLN A 542 0.42 1.84 -26.44
CA GLN A 542 1.79 1.52 -26.08
C GLN A 542 2.72 2.72 -26.34
N GLU A 543 2.67 3.32 -27.53
CA GLU A 543 3.51 4.48 -27.87
C GLU A 543 3.22 5.67 -26.94
N HIS A 544 1.94 5.93 -26.66
CA HIS A 544 1.53 6.97 -25.72
C HIS A 544 2.11 6.71 -24.32
N SER A 545 1.95 5.49 -23.82
CA SER A 545 2.39 5.08 -22.48
C SER A 545 3.91 5.15 -22.35
N LEU A 546 4.64 4.71 -23.37
CA LEU A 546 6.09 4.80 -23.45
C LEU A 546 6.57 6.26 -23.37
N SER A 547 5.96 7.16 -24.16
CA SER A 547 6.27 8.59 -24.16
C SER A 547 5.99 9.26 -22.81
N ARG A 548 4.83 8.97 -22.20
CA ARG A 548 4.44 9.52 -20.90
C ARG A 548 5.32 9.02 -19.75
N ALA A 549 5.64 7.73 -19.75
CA ALA A 549 6.52 7.13 -18.76
C ALA A 549 7.94 7.74 -18.84
N LEU A 550 8.49 7.90 -20.04
CA LEU A 550 9.80 8.53 -20.24
C LEU A 550 9.83 9.96 -19.71
N LYS A 551 8.83 10.79 -20.07
CA LYS A 551 8.71 12.17 -19.59
C LYS A 551 8.60 12.24 -18.06
N SER A 552 7.81 11.36 -17.46
CA SER A 552 7.67 11.32 -16.01
C SER A 552 8.99 10.94 -15.32
N CYS A 553 9.76 10.00 -15.88
CA CYS A 553 11.11 9.69 -15.39
C CYS A 553 12.04 10.90 -15.46
N GLN A 554 12.07 11.63 -16.58
CA GLN A 554 12.90 12.82 -16.73
C GLN A 554 12.57 13.88 -15.67
N LEU A 555 11.27 14.15 -15.49
CA LEU A 555 10.76 15.14 -14.54
C LEU A 555 11.06 14.72 -13.10
N LEU A 556 10.83 13.46 -12.76
CA LEU A 556 11.13 12.92 -11.44
C LEU A 556 12.62 13.03 -11.09
N LEU A 557 13.51 12.61 -12.00
CA LEU A 557 14.96 12.66 -11.76
C LEU A 557 15.47 14.10 -11.62
N ARG A 558 14.99 15.02 -12.45
CA ARG A 558 15.35 16.44 -12.32
C ARG A 558 14.87 17.01 -10.98
N THR A 559 13.67 16.64 -10.55
CA THR A 559 13.08 17.06 -9.26
C THR A 559 13.90 16.54 -8.09
N ILE A 560 14.33 15.28 -8.11
CA ILE A 560 15.21 14.69 -7.08
C ILE A 560 16.54 15.44 -7.03
N HIS A 561 17.17 15.70 -8.18
CA HIS A 561 18.42 16.48 -8.23
C HIS A 561 18.24 17.91 -7.73
N ARG A 562 17.11 18.56 -8.05
CA ARG A 562 16.82 19.89 -7.52
C ARG A 562 16.68 19.86 -6.00
N LEU A 563 15.96 18.87 -5.46
CA LEU A 563 15.81 18.69 -4.02
C LEU A 563 17.17 18.52 -3.34
N ALA A 564 18.07 17.75 -3.94
CA ALA A 564 19.45 17.59 -3.46
C ALA A 564 20.22 18.91 -3.35
N VAL A 565 19.98 19.86 -4.26
CA VAL A 565 20.66 21.16 -4.30
C VAL A 565 20.11 22.12 -3.25
N ILE A 566 18.78 22.16 -3.09
CA ILE A 566 18.13 23.14 -2.20
C ILE A 566 18.06 22.69 -0.74
N ASP A 567 18.03 21.38 -0.50
CA ASP A 567 17.83 20.79 0.82
C ASP A 567 19.13 20.17 1.35
N GLN A 568 20.08 21.04 1.70
CA GLN A 568 21.39 20.63 2.22
C GLN A 568 21.36 20.29 3.72
N THR A 569 20.36 20.79 4.44
CA THR A 569 20.29 20.71 5.90
C THR A 569 19.41 19.57 6.40
N SER A 570 18.43 19.14 5.60
CA SER A 570 17.53 18.06 6.00
C SER A 570 17.71 16.83 5.11
N CYS A 571 17.03 15.76 5.47
CA CYS A 571 17.25 14.45 4.85
C CYS A 571 16.22 14.14 3.77
N ASN A 572 15.36 15.09 3.37
CA ASN A 572 14.25 14.80 2.49
C ASN A 572 14.74 14.32 1.14
N TYR A 573 15.77 14.96 0.58
CA TYR A 573 16.41 14.46 -0.64
C TYR A 573 16.79 12.99 -0.52
N LEU A 574 17.51 12.60 0.53
CA LEU A 574 17.99 11.22 0.68
C LEU A 574 16.84 10.23 0.86
N ILE A 575 15.79 10.62 1.59
CA ILE A 575 14.59 9.81 1.80
C ILE A 575 13.83 9.64 0.48
N SER A 576 13.51 10.74 -0.18
CA SER A 576 12.79 10.74 -1.47
C SER A 576 13.58 10.03 -2.57
N ALA A 577 14.90 10.24 -2.64
CA ALA A 577 15.75 9.55 -3.60
C ALA A 577 15.76 8.04 -3.35
N ASN A 578 15.89 7.60 -2.10
CA ASN A 578 15.83 6.18 -1.73
C ASN A 578 14.48 5.55 -2.08
N GLU A 579 13.37 6.27 -1.91
CA GLU A 579 12.04 5.75 -2.24
C GLU A 579 11.80 5.72 -3.75
N TYR A 580 12.07 6.82 -4.46
CA TYR A 580 11.58 7.03 -5.82
C TYR A 580 12.55 6.62 -6.93
N LEU A 581 13.87 6.58 -6.67
CA LEU A 581 14.82 6.15 -7.71
C LEU A 581 14.63 4.69 -8.12
N PHE A 582 14.15 3.82 -7.22
CA PHE A 582 13.87 2.43 -7.58
C PHE A 582 12.64 2.30 -8.49
N HIS A 583 11.60 3.10 -8.24
CA HIS A 583 10.46 3.20 -9.15
C HIS A 583 10.89 3.73 -10.52
N ALA A 584 11.73 4.76 -10.56
CA ALA A 584 12.29 5.26 -11.81
C ALA A 584 13.12 4.21 -12.54
N MET A 585 14.00 3.50 -11.83
CA MET A 585 14.82 2.45 -12.40
C MET A 585 13.96 1.36 -13.04
N ASP A 586 12.91 0.89 -12.35
CA ASP A 586 12.01 -0.15 -12.88
C ASP A 586 11.39 0.24 -14.23
N VAL A 587 10.88 1.46 -14.31
CA VAL A 587 10.25 1.98 -15.54
C VAL A 587 11.31 2.18 -16.63
N LEU A 588 12.48 2.71 -16.27
CA LEU A 588 13.56 2.93 -17.23
C LEU A 588 14.12 1.64 -17.82
N VAL A 589 14.18 0.53 -17.06
CA VAL A 589 14.57 -0.79 -17.60
C VAL A 589 13.61 -1.21 -18.71
N ILE A 590 12.31 -1.02 -18.50
CA ILE A 590 11.29 -1.38 -19.49
C ILE A 590 11.40 -0.46 -20.72
N LEU A 591 11.63 0.84 -20.51
CA LEU A 591 11.86 1.81 -21.60
C LEU A 591 13.15 1.52 -22.39
N ALA A 592 14.20 1.04 -21.74
CA ALA A 592 15.46 0.64 -22.37
C ALA A 592 15.28 -0.57 -23.31
N MET A 593 14.26 -1.40 -23.08
CA MET A 593 13.87 -2.51 -23.95
C MET A 593 12.91 -2.08 -25.08
N SER A 594 12.58 -0.79 -25.20
CA SER A 594 11.67 -0.28 -26.23
C SER A 594 12.24 -0.51 -27.64
N PRO A 595 11.40 -0.84 -28.64
CA PRO A 595 11.83 -0.92 -30.04
C PRO A 595 12.28 0.43 -30.59
N ASN A 596 11.87 1.55 -29.98
CA ASN A 596 12.32 2.88 -30.34
C ASN A 596 13.75 3.12 -29.82
N LYS A 597 14.73 3.08 -30.72
CA LYS A 597 16.16 3.24 -30.39
C LYS A 597 16.49 4.55 -29.67
N GLN A 598 15.82 5.66 -30.01
CA GLN A 598 16.06 6.95 -29.36
C GLN A 598 15.64 6.88 -27.89
N MET A 599 14.43 6.40 -27.64
CA MET A 599 13.90 6.20 -26.30
C MET A 599 14.74 5.22 -25.48
N ALA A 600 15.15 4.11 -26.09
CA ALA A 600 16.00 3.12 -25.43
C ALA A 600 17.36 3.72 -25.01
N ASN A 601 17.99 4.49 -25.90
CA ASN A 601 19.26 5.17 -25.62
C ASN A 601 19.12 6.20 -24.49
N GLU A 602 18.05 6.99 -24.53
CA GLU A 602 17.76 8.00 -23.53
C GLU A 602 17.46 7.39 -22.15
N ALA A 603 16.60 6.35 -22.12
CA ALA A 603 16.33 5.58 -20.91
C ALA A 603 17.62 4.98 -20.34
N GLY A 604 18.47 4.38 -21.18
CA GLY A 604 19.77 3.85 -20.76
C GLY A 604 20.72 4.91 -20.19
N ALA A 605 20.68 6.15 -20.70
CA ALA A 605 21.44 7.27 -20.13
C ALA A 605 20.90 7.68 -18.75
N MET A 606 19.58 7.77 -18.60
CA MET A 606 18.93 8.06 -17.31
C MET A 606 19.17 6.96 -16.28
N MET A 607 19.13 5.68 -16.67
CA MET A 607 19.46 4.56 -15.77
C MET A 607 20.87 4.70 -15.19
N ARG A 608 21.85 5.07 -16.02
CA ARG A 608 23.22 5.33 -15.54
C ARG A 608 23.25 6.50 -14.55
N SER A 609 22.43 7.53 -14.75
CA SER A 609 22.29 8.63 -13.79
C SER A 609 21.72 8.13 -12.45
N CYS A 610 20.64 7.36 -12.49
CA CYS A 610 20.04 6.74 -11.29
C CYS A 610 21.03 5.83 -10.55
N LEU A 611 21.79 5.00 -11.27
CA LEU A 611 22.80 4.11 -10.67
C LEU A 611 23.92 4.90 -9.98
N LYS A 612 24.39 5.99 -10.60
CA LYS A 612 25.38 6.89 -9.98
C LYS A 612 24.84 7.54 -8.72
N GLU A 613 23.59 7.97 -8.75
CA GLU A 613 22.92 8.57 -7.59
C GLU A 613 22.76 7.56 -6.45
N LEU A 614 22.27 6.36 -6.75
CA LEU A 614 22.16 5.26 -5.80
C LEU A 614 23.53 4.85 -5.24
N GLN A 615 24.57 4.88 -6.06
CA GLN A 615 25.94 4.63 -5.62
C GLN A 615 26.39 5.71 -4.63
N MET A 616 26.19 6.99 -4.95
CA MET A 616 26.53 8.11 -4.06
C MET A 616 25.82 7.97 -2.70
N ILE A 617 24.51 7.73 -2.73
CA ILE A 617 23.70 7.50 -1.53
C ILE A 617 24.25 6.28 -0.76
N GLY A 618 24.52 5.17 -1.45
CA GLY A 618 25.07 3.97 -0.84
C GLY A 618 26.44 4.18 -0.20
N SER A 619 27.32 4.97 -0.83
CA SER A 619 28.64 5.31 -0.27
C SER A 619 28.49 6.11 1.03
N THR A 620 27.59 7.09 1.09
CA THR A 620 27.33 7.85 2.33
C THR A 620 26.76 6.98 3.46
N GLN A 621 26.14 5.85 3.10
CA GLN A 621 25.53 4.91 4.04
C GLN A 621 26.42 3.72 4.39
N GLY A 622 27.69 3.72 3.98
CA GLY A 622 28.63 2.65 4.31
C GLY A 622 28.29 1.32 3.62
N ASN A 623 27.61 1.35 2.47
CA ASN A 623 27.35 0.15 1.67
C ASN A 623 28.60 -0.37 0.94
N HIS A 624 29.70 0.39 0.94
CA HIS A 624 31.00 -0.17 0.63
C HIS A 624 31.52 -0.93 1.84
N MET A 625 31.41 -2.27 1.80
CA MET A 625 32.45 -3.06 2.45
C MET A 625 33.77 -2.61 1.82
N SER A 626 34.76 -2.25 2.63
CA SER A 626 36.15 -2.15 2.19
C SER A 626 36.37 -3.33 1.26
N GLN A 627 36.73 -3.07 -0.01
CA GLN A 627 36.95 -4.16 -0.96
C GLN A 627 37.75 -5.24 -0.22
N PRO A 628 37.27 -6.49 -0.12
CA PRO A 628 38.17 -7.54 0.31
C PRO A 628 39.34 -7.44 -0.66
N ASP A 629 40.57 -7.48 -0.11
CA ASP A 629 41.79 -7.56 -0.91
C ASP A 629 41.52 -8.44 -2.13
N ALA A 630 42.04 -8.04 -3.30
CA ALA A 630 41.72 -8.54 -4.65
C ALA A 630 41.79 -10.08 -4.89
N ALA A 631 41.96 -10.87 -3.83
CA ALA A 631 41.99 -12.32 -3.78
C ALA A 631 40.62 -13.04 -3.89
N PHE A 632 39.45 -12.37 -3.78
CA PHE A 632 38.15 -13.06 -3.92
C PHE A 632 37.16 -12.40 -4.90
N PRO A 633 37.40 -12.50 -6.23
CA PRO A 633 36.42 -12.11 -7.26
C PRO A 633 35.10 -12.91 -7.20
N ASP A 634 35.11 -14.09 -6.56
CA ASP A 634 33.98 -15.02 -6.51
C ASP A 634 32.87 -14.64 -5.49
N GLU A 635 33.10 -13.68 -4.59
CA GLU A 635 32.07 -13.30 -3.61
C GLU A 635 30.87 -12.56 -4.22
N LYS A 636 31.07 -11.78 -5.31
CA LYS A 636 29.94 -11.19 -6.04
C LYS A 636 29.09 -12.25 -6.73
N ARG A 637 29.71 -13.34 -7.21
CA ARG A 637 29.01 -14.49 -7.81
C ARG A 637 28.33 -15.35 -6.76
N SER A 638 28.88 -15.46 -5.54
CA SER A 638 28.27 -16.24 -4.46
C SER A 638 26.99 -15.61 -3.90
N ARG A 639 26.87 -14.26 -3.92
CA ARG A 639 25.65 -13.53 -3.53
C ARG A 639 24.48 -13.71 -4.49
N MET A 640 24.76 -14.08 -5.74
CA MET A 640 23.80 -14.23 -6.82
C MET A 640 23.97 -15.58 -7.52
N LYS A 641 23.55 -16.67 -6.86
CA LYS A 641 23.56 -18.00 -7.49
C LYS A 641 22.25 -18.23 -8.23
N ASP A 642 22.34 -18.42 -9.56
CA ASP A 642 21.18 -18.67 -10.44
C ASP A 642 20.10 -17.56 -10.41
N GLY A 643 20.51 -16.30 -10.17
CA GLY A 643 19.59 -15.17 -10.03
C GLY A 643 18.80 -15.14 -8.71
N LYS A 644 19.20 -15.95 -7.71
CA LYS A 644 18.69 -15.90 -6.35
C LYS A 644 19.64 -15.08 -5.48
N PHE A 645 19.08 -14.17 -4.71
CA PHE A 645 19.82 -13.32 -3.77
C PHE A 645 19.77 -13.97 -2.38
N ASP A 646 20.94 -14.13 -1.78
CA ASP A 646 21.05 -14.63 -0.41
C ASP A 646 20.82 -13.49 0.60
N MET A 647 19.63 -13.46 1.20
CA MET A 647 19.22 -12.43 2.15
C MET A 647 20.11 -12.40 3.40
N GLU A 648 20.66 -13.54 3.82
CA GLU A 648 21.51 -13.62 5.01
C GLU A 648 22.86 -12.91 4.78
N CYS A 649 23.32 -12.87 3.52
CA CYS A 649 24.51 -12.11 3.16
C CYS A 649 24.29 -10.59 3.33
N TYR A 650 23.10 -10.10 2.97
CA TYR A 650 22.79 -8.67 3.03
C TYR A 650 22.58 -8.14 4.45
N ASP A 651 22.18 -8.97 5.42
CA ASP A 651 22.00 -8.53 6.82
C ASP A 651 23.30 -8.04 7.48
N LYS A 652 24.46 -8.39 6.90
CA LYS A 652 25.77 -7.87 7.35
C LYS A 652 25.97 -6.39 7.06
N PHE A 653 25.21 -5.82 6.11
CA PHE A 653 25.32 -4.42 5.75
C PHE A 653 24.61 -3.52 6.76
N PRO A 654 25.09 -2.27 6.94
CA PRO A 654 24.33 -1.26 7.70
C PRO A 654 22.94 -1.00 7.13
N HIS A 655 22.80 -1.02 5.79
CA HIS A 655 21.52 -0.86 5.10
C HIS A 655 21.30 -2.00 4.10
N PRO A 656 20.84 -3.18 4.56
CA PRO A 656 20.65 -4.36 3.73
C PRO A 656 19.82 -4.10 2.47
N TRP A 657 18.71 -3.36 2.60
CA TRP A 657 17.82 -3.01 1.49
C TRP A 657 18.54 -2.29 0.35
N LEU A 658 19.34 -1.27 0.68
CA LEU A 658 20.03 -0.48 -0.32
C LEU A 658 21.14 -1.26 -1.01
N ALA A 659 21.88 -2.08 -0.26
CA ALA A 659 22.88 -2.96 -0.83
C ALA A 659 22.24 -3.97 -1.80
N LEU A 660 21.13 -4.58 -1.40
CA LEU A 660 20.36 -5.50 -2.23
C LEU A 660 19.85 -4.82 -3.50
N MET A 661 19.23 -3.65 -3.37
CA MET A 661 18.62 -2.96 -4.50
C MET A 661 19.67 -2.39 -5.46
N TYR A 662 20.83 -1.98 -4.97
CA TYR A 662 21.97 -1.61 -5.80
C TYR A 662 22.46 -2.80 -6.63
N ASP A 663 22.73 -3.94 -5.98
CA ASP A 663 23.19 -5.15 -6.68
C ASP A 663 22.13 -5.69 -7.66
N ALA A 664 20.84 -5.62 -7.30
CA ALA A 664 19.73 -5.96 -8.19
C ALA A 664 19.65 -5.04 -9.41
N SER A 665 19.82 -3.73 -9.21
CA SER A 665 19.81 -2.76 -10.32
C SER A 665 20.99 -2.98 -11.27
N GLN A 666 22.19 -3.25 -10.74
CA GLN A 666 23.37 -3.58 -11.53
C GLN A 666 23.21 -4.88 -12.32
N PHE A 667 22.63 -5.92 -11.69
CA PHE A 667 22.37 -7.19 -12.37
C PHE A 667 21.39 -7.02 -13.54
N ILE A 668 20.30 -6.28 -13.32
CA ILE A 668 19.32 -6.02 -14.38
C ILE A 668 19.94 -5.20 -15.51
N PHE A 669 20.77 -4.20 -15.18
CA PHE A 669 21.46 -3.38 -16.18
C PHE A 669 22.51 -4.15 -17.00
N SER A 670 23.10 -5.19 -16.43
CA SER A 670 24.12 -6.01 -17.12
C SER A 670 23.56 -7.01 -18.14
N LYS A 671 22.24 -7.23 -18.13
CA LYS A 671 21.52 -8.08 -19.07
C LYS A 671 20.97 -7.26 -20.22
#